data_AF-A0A8H7ULU0-F1
#
_entry.id   AF-A0A8H7ULU0-F1
#
_cell.length_a   1.000
_cell.length_b   1.000
_cell.length_c   1.000
_cell.angle_alpha   90.00
_cell.angle_beta   90.00
_cell.angle_gamma   90.00
#
_symmetry.space_group_name_H-M   'P 1'
#
loop_
_entity.id
_entity.type
_entity.pdbx_description
1 polymer ?
#
loop_
_entity_poly.entity_id
_entity_poly.type
_entity_poly.pdbx_seq_one_letter_code
_entity_poly.pdbx_strand_id
1 'polypeptide(L)'
;MSEERAKKRSKTAKEVDPKDNPYLAHLQPTNESSQVEFHGLKAGNTTAAQAEVVENGDINPFNKKPFSAKYKKIMEGRRKLPVHAQRNEFLEMVHNNQIIVLVGETGSGKTTQAWNAWTTYLSLLLSIRIPQFLVYDDLPNLKGKQIACTQPRRVAAMSVAQRVADEMDVPLGQQVGFNIRFEDNTSPSTFLKYMTDGMLLREAMSDPQLSRYSALILDEAHERTLNTDILMGLVKEICKRRQDLKVIVMSATLDAGKFQKYFNNAPLLNVPGRTFPVEIYYTPEPERDYLEAAIRTVLQIHVCESEGDILVFLTGEEEIEDACRKIKAEVDEQIRQVDCGPLKVVPLYSSLPPNAQQRIFDPAPPARKAGGAPGRKVIVSTNVAETSLTIDGIVYVVDPGFSKQKVYNPRIRVESLLVSPISKASAQQRAGRAGRTRPGKAFRLYTENAFVKELIEQTYPEILRSNLGSVVLQLKKLKIDDLVHFDFMDPPAPETLMRALELLNYLGALDDDGNLTPLGEIMSMFPLDPQLSKMLIESPGYNCSNEILSITALLSVPQIFIRPNEARKAADEAKAQFAHPDGDHLTLLNAYHAYKTNGENPKWCYDNFMNQRSLKSADDVRRQLKRTMEQYDLDLVSTNFEDKSYYTNIRKAMVSGYFMQVAHLERTGHYLTVKDNQVVVLHPSCCLDHKPEWILYNEFVLTTRNYIRTCTEVKADWLLDCAPQYYDLTNFPNCEGKRTLPTVTTFADTVVQVETKGDEAYGALIAQAVDVQEIDVGWTRSKQLWKPLMARGVFGGQVVAQALMAAAKTVESHFSLHSLHSYFILPGNNQMPILYQVERLRDGKTYATRVVKAMQRGRAIFSASFSFAVAEPGISFDHQAAFPKVPEPESLPSEDFRVEELLNHPDLEIPEKYRTYLQQRLQEQAPIDYRDAHVPSVEELAKLTAVKSDRQQVWFKAQGSLNDDPVLHQAVLAYASDANLLHTAVRTSGLARTEIGMMASLDHAMWFHAPFRADEWLLYDMDSPRASSGRGLCFGRIFRRDGTLVATTAQEGIIRLSLREQEKRRQEAKKESKI
;
A
#
# COMPACT_ATOMS: atom_id res chain seq x y z
N MET A 1 31.70 -12.14 -14.39
CA MET A 1 30.40 -11.65 -14.95
C MET A 1 29.72 -10.54 -14.12
N SER A 2 30.10 -10.30 -12.86
CA SER A 2 29.55 -9.24 -12.01
C SER A 2 30.24 -7.87 -12.20
N GLU A 3 31.54 -7.82 -12.48
CA GLU A 3 32.27 -6.56 -12.73
C GLU A 3 31.97 -5.96 -14.12
N GLU A 4 31.66 -6.80 -15.11
CA GLU A 4 31.21 -6.35 -16.43
C GLU A 4 29.80 -5.74 -16.39
N ARG A 5 28.94 -6.23 -15.47
CA ARG A 5 27.62 -5.64 -15.18
C ARG A 5 27.73 -4.34 -14.38
N ALA A 6 28.71 -4.21 -13.50
CA ALA A 6 28.98 -2.96 -12.77
C ALA A 6 29.54 -1.86 -13.69
N LYS A 7 30.41 -2.20 -14.64
CA LYS A 7 30.88 -1.26 -15.68
C LYS A 7 29.78 -0.85 -16.67
N LYS A 8 28.75 -1.70 -16.88
CA LYS A 8 27.53 -1.31 -17.61
C LYS A 8 26.63 -0.36 -16.81
N ARG A 9 26.49 -0.55 -15.49
CA ARG A 9 25.69 0.34 -14.61
C ARG A 9 26.18 1.80 -14.57
N SER A 10 27.48 2.06 -14.77
CA SER A 10 28.02 3.42 -14.87
C SER A 10 27.79 4.09 -16.24
N LYS A 11 27.31 3.37 -17.26
CA LYS A 11 27.08 3.88 -18.62
C LYS A 11 25.60 3.97 -19.02
N THR A 12 24.67 3.60 -18.14
CA THR A 12 23.22 3.63 -18.40
C THR A 12 22.42 4.38 -17.34
N ALA A 13 22.96 5.46 -16.79
CA ALA A 13 22.13 6.63 -16.49
C ALA A 13 21.99 7.41 -17.80
N LYS A 14 21.32 6.81 -18.80
CA LYS A 14 20.80 7.62 -19.90
C LYS A 14 19.67 8.43 -19.29
N GLU A 15 19.84 9.74 -19.21
CA GLU A 15 18.70 10.66 -19.21
C GLU A 15 17.72 10.12 -20.26
N VAL A 16 16.52 9.76 -19.83
CA VAL A 16 15.45 9.38 -20.75
C VAL A 16 15.31 10.54 -21.71
N ASP A 17 15.55 10.32 -23.01
CA ASP A 17 15.35 11.34 -24.03
C ASP A 17 13.90 11.84 -23.85
N PRO A 18 13.65 13.15 -23.64
CA PRO A 18 12.30 13.68 -23.46
C PRO A 18 11.31 13.27 -24.56
N LYS A 19 11.83 12.82 -25.71
CA LYS A 19 11.06 12.24 -26.84
C LYS A 19 10.38 10.91 -26.54
N ASP A 20 10.93 10.07 -25.65
CA ASP A 20 10.39 8.75 -25.31
C ASP A 20 9.47 8.79 -24.09
N ASN A 21 9.34 9.96 -23.44
CA ASN A 21 8.38 10.19 -22.39
C ASN A 21 7.07 10.74 -22.99
N PRO A 22 5.96 9.96 -23.00
CA PRO A 22 4.69 10.40 -23.58
C PRO A 22 4.11 11.67 -22.90
N TYR A 23 4.62 12.02 -21.70
CA TYR A 23 4.23 13.22 -20.95
C TYR A 23 5.10 14.46 -21.26
N LEU A 24 6.22 14.32 -21.98
CA LEU A 24 7.16 15.42 -22.32
C LEU A 24 7.19 15.74 -23.84
N ALA A 25 6.42 15.02 -24.65
CA ALA A 25 6.38 15.17 -26.12
C ALA A 25 5.98 16.58 -26.63
N HIS A 26 5.41 17.42 -25.78
CA HIS A 26 4.97 18.80 -26.09
C HIS A 26 6.10 19.85 -25.98
N LEU A 27 7.29 19.48 -25.49
CA LEU A 27 8.46 20.38 -25.39
C LEU A 27 9.11 20.68 -26.75
N GLN A 28 8.63 20.10 -27.85
CA GLN A 28 9.11 20.46 -29.17
C GLN A 28 8.38 21.71 -29.67
N PRO A 29 9.09 22.82 -29.94
CA PRO A 29 8.49 23.95 -30.64
C PRO A 29 8.18 23.50 -32.06
N THR A 30 6.90 23.43 -32.42
CA THR A 30 6.51 23.37 -33.82
C THR A 30 6.95 24.67 -34.47
N ASN A 31 8.04 24.62 -35.23
CA ASN A 31 8.46 25.68 -36.15
C ASN A 31 7.45 25.80 -37.30
N GLU A 32 6.27 26.33 -36.99
CA GLU A 32 5.38 26.91 -37.99
C GLU A 32 5.02 28.32 -37.54
N SER A 33 5.99 29.22 -37.71
CA SER A 33 5.73 30.65 -37.77
C SER A 33 4.88 30.94 -39.03
N SER A 34 3.56 30.85 -38.88
CA SER A 34 2.62 31.47 -39.80
C SER A 34 1.67 32.35 -38.98
N GLN A 35 1.77 33.66 -39.21
CA GLN A 35 1.02 34.71 -38.52
C GLN A 35 -0.48 34.40 -38.56
N VAL A 36 -1.07 34.04 -37.41
CA VAL A 36 -2.51 34.03 -37.21
C VAL A 36 -2.88 35.35 -36.55
N GLU A 37 -3.72 36.16 -37.20
CA GLU A 37 -4.26 37.38 -36.61
C GLU A 37 -5.21 37.01 -35.46
N PHE A 38 -4.72 36.97 -34.22
CA PHE A 38 -5.57 37.07 -33.04
C PHE A 38 -6.16 38.48 -32.88
N HIS A 39 -6.43 39.21 -33.98
CA HIS A 39 -6.99 40.57 -34.05
C HIS A 39 -6.63 41.52 -32.87
N GLY A 40 -5.36 41.55 -32.47
CA GLY A 40 -4.87 42.45 -31.41
C GLY A 40 -5.06 41.98 -29.97
N LEU A 41 -5.49 40.73 -29.70
CA LEU A 41 -5.46 40.14 -28.36
C LEU A 41 -4.02 40.08 -27.84
N LYS A 42 -3.82 40.45 -26.57
CA LYS A 42 -2.52 40.43 -25.89
C LYS A 42 -2.61 39.56 -24.65
N ALA A 43 -1.69 38.61 -24.53
CA ALA A 43 -1.67 37.68 -23.41
C ALA A 43 -1.61 38.41 -22.05
N GLY A 44 -2.59 38.20 -21.18
CA GLY A 44 -2.70 38.83 -19.85
C GLY A 44 -3.01 40.32 -19.85
N ASN A 45 -3.46 40.87 -20.98
CA ASN A 45 -3.90 42.26 -21.11
C ASN A 45 -5.01 42.40 -22.17
N THR A 46 -5.87 41.39 -22.27
CA THR A 46 -6.98 41.36 -23.22
C THR A 46 -8.23 41.94 -22.58
N THR A 47 -8.90 42.84 -23.30
CA THR A 47 -10.20 43.40 -22.86
C THR A 47 -11.36 42.53 -23.33
N ALA A 48 -12.50 42.55 -22.63
CA ALA A 48 -13.68 41.78 -23.05
C ALA A 48 -14.15 42.16 -24.46
N ALA A 49 -14.10 43.44 -24.82
CA ALA A 49 -14.50 43.93 -26.13
C ALA A 49 -13.63 43.34 -27.27
N GLN A 50 -12.31 43.24 -27.07
CA GLN A 50 -11.43 42.62 -28.05
C GLN A 50 -11.71 41.12 -28.19
N ALA A 51 -11.93 40.41 -27.08
CA ALA A 51 -12.26 39.00 -27.13
C ALA A 51 -13.62 38.74 -27.80
N GLU A 52 -14.61 39.62 -27.57
CA GLU A 52 -15.92 39.56 -28.24
C GLU A 52 -15.84 39.78 -29.75
N VAL A 53 -14.92 40.61 -30.25
CA VAL A 53 -14.69 40.76 -31.70
C VAL A 53 -14.25 39.43 -32.31
N VAL A 54 -13.34 38.72 -31.65
CA VAL A 54 -12.86 37.41 -32.11
C VAL A 54 -13.95 36.34 -32.01
N GLU A 55 -14.72 36.33 -30.93
CA GLU A 55 -15.86 35.41 -30.74
C GLU A 55 -17.00 35.67 -31.75
N ASN A 56 -17.12 36.89 -32.29
CA ASN A 56 -18.10 37.25 -33.31
C ASN A 56 -17.60 37.10 -34.75
N GLY A 57 -16.32 36.77 -34.94
CA GLY A 57 -15.73 36.61 -36.27
C GLY A 57 -16.39 35.46 -37.06
N ASP A 58 -16.09 35.38 -38.36
CA ASP A 58 -16.60 34.29 -39.20
C ASP A 58 -15.79 33.00 -39.06
N ILE A 59 -14.53 33.10 -38.63
CA ILE A 59 -13.57 31.99 -38.55
C ILE A 59 -13.19 31.74 -37.08
N ASN A 60 -13.19 30.47 -36.68
CA ASN A 60 -12.73 30.04 -35.38
C ASN A 60 -11.20 30.15 -35.29
N PRO A 61 -10.65 30.93 -34.33
CA PRO A 61 -9.22 31.20 -34.25
C PRO A 61 -8.37 29.97 -33.88
N PHE A 62 -8.98 28.93 -33.31
CA PHE A 62 -8.25 27.77 -32.77
C PHE A 62 -8.15 26.60 -33.74
N ASN A 63 -9.11 26.46 -34.68
CA ASN A 63 -9.13 25.37 -35.66
C ASN A 63 -9.14 25.85 -37.13
N LYS A 64 -9.17 27.17 -37.35
CA LYS A 64 -9.16 27.84 -38.67
C LYS A 64 -10.35 27.46 -39.58
N LYS A 65 -11.45 26.98 -39.01
CA LYS A 65 -12.69 26.65 -39.74
C LYS A 65 -13.76 27.72 -39.49
N PRO A 66 -14.72 27.91 -40.41
CA PRO A 66 -15.86 28.78 -40.16
C PRO A 66 -16.67 28.30 -38.94
N PHE A 67 -17.17 29.22 -38.12
CA PHE A 67 -18.02 28.87 -36.99
C PHE A 67 -19.34 28.24 -37.45
N SER A 68 -19.75 27.16 -36.79
CA SER A 68 -20.97 26.44 -37.10
C SER A 68 -22.25 27.22 -36.71
N ALA A 69 -23.39 26.89 -37.34
CA ALA A 69 -24.68 27.42 -36.93
C ALA A 69 -25.04 27.04 -35.47
N LYS A 70 -24.57 25.87 -35.02
CA LYS A 70 -24.70 25.41 -33.63
C LYS A 70 -23.98 26.36 -32.67
N TYR A 71 -22.74 26.77 -33.01
CA TYR A 71 -21.97 27.75 -32.23
C TYR A 71 -22.72 29.08 -32.08
N LYS A 72 -23.20 29.66 -33.19
CA LYS A 72 -23.90 30.97 -33.16
C LYS A 72 -25.14 30.94 -32.25
N LYS A 73 -25.96 29.89 -32.36
CA LYS A 73 -27.14 29.68 -31.49
C LYS A 73 -26.75 29.53 -30.01
N ILE A 74 -25.70 28.78 -29.72
CA ILE A 74 -25.18 28.59 -28.37
C ILE A 74 -24.66 29.94 -27.81
N MET A 75 -23.94 30.72 -28.62
CA MET A 75 -23.36 32.00 -28.25
C MET A 75 -24.41 33.05 -27.85
N GLU A 76 -25.53 33.13 -28.56
CA GLU A 76 -26.67 34.00 -28.20
C GLU A 76 -27.23 33.70 -26.80
N GLY A 77 -27.32 32.41 -26.45
CA GLY A 77 -27.73 31.99 -25.11
C GLY A 77 -26.71 32.37 -24.04
N ARG A 78 -25.41 32.20 -24.35
CA ARG A 78 -24.30 32.44 -23.43
C ARG A 78 -24.11 33.92 -23.06
N ARG A 79 -24.52 34.85 -23.92
CA ARG A 79 -24.46 36.29 -23.64
C ARG A 79 -25.38 36.76 -22.53
N LYS A 80 -26.47 36.03 -22.33
CA LYS A 80 -27.51 36.40 -21.36
C LYS A 80 -27.16 35.96 -19.93
N LEU A 81 -26.04 35.25 -19.76
CA LEU A 81 -25.59 34.70 -18.49
C LEU A 81 -25.08 35.77 -17.53
N PRO A 82 -25.35 35.70 -16.21
CA PRO A 82 -24.92 36.70 -15.23
C PRO A 82 -23.39 36.93 -15.21
N VAL A 83 -22.61 35.85 -15.30
CA VAL A 83 -21.14 35.92 -15.35
C VAL A 83 -20.63 36.73 -16.56
N HIS A 84 -21.37 36.78 -17.66
CA HIS A 84 -20.95 37.53 -18.84
C HIS A 84 -21.00 39.04 -18.59
N ALA A 85 -21.95 39.53 -17.80
CA ALA A 85 -22.05 40.94 -17.45
C ALA A 85 -20.83 41.42 -16.64
N GLN A 86 -20.22 40.53 -15.86
CA GLN A 86 -19.03 40.81 -15.03
C GLN A 86 -17.72 40.34 -15.68
N ARG A 87 -17.70 40.06 -16.99
CA ARG A 87 -16.47 39.62 -17.69
C ARG A 87 -15.32 40.63 -17.55
N ASN A 88 -15.60 41.92 -17.65
CA ASN A 88 -14.58 42.97 -17.49
C ASN A 88 -14.00 43.01 -16.08
N GLU A 89 -14.87 42.98 -15.07
CA GLU A 89 -14.47 42.97 -13.65
C GLU A 89 -13.62 41.73 -13.33
N PHE A 90 -14.02 40.56 -13.85
CA PHE A 90 -13.24 39.34 -13.72
C PHE A 90 -11.83 39.46 -14.35
N LEU A 91 -11.72 39.95 -15.59
CA LEU A 91 -10.43 40.11 -16.27
C LEU A 91 -9.53 41.09 -15.52
N GLU A 92 -10.06 42.22 -15.07
CA GLU A 92 -9.31 43.19 -14.26
C GLU A 92 -8.79 42.57 -12.96
N MET A 93 -9.60 41.78 -12.26
CA MET A 93 -9.15 41.05 -11.08
C MET A 93 -8.03 40.06 -11.41
N VAL A 94 -8.16 39.28 -12.49
CA VAL A 94 -7.15 38.30 -12.95
C VAL A 94 -5.84 38.97 -13.31
N HIS A 95 -5.89 40.14 -13.96
CA HIS A 95 -4.68 40.89 -14.32
C HIS A 95 -3.94 41.36 -13.06
N ASN A 96 -4.67 41.89 -12.07
CA ASN A 96 -4.10 42.50 -10.88
C ASN A 96 -3.73 41.52 -9.75
N ASN A 97 -4.27 40.30 -9.77
CA ASN A 97 -4.10 39.34 -8.68
C ASN A 97 -3.62 37.99 -9.18
N GLN A 98 -2.83 37.30 -8.37
CA GLN A 98 -2.36 35.95 -8.67
C GLN A 98 -3.43 34.90 -8.34
N ILE A 99 -4.07 35.04 -7.19
CA ILE A 99 -5.09 34.12 -6.66
C ILE A 99 -6.39 34.89 -6.50
N ILE A 100 -7.51 34.32 -6.96
CA ILE A 100 -8.85 34.92 -6.84
C ILE A 100 -9.82 33.87 -6.34
N VAL A 101 -10.69 34.29 -5.42
CA VAL A 101 -11.84 33.48 -5.00
C VAL A 101 -13.06 33.99 -5.76
N LEU A 102 -13.80 33.08 -6.35
CA LEU A 102 -15.00 33.40 -7.09
C LEU A 102 -16.17 32.63 -6.47
N VAL A 103 -17.22 33.37 -6.11
CA VAL A 103 -18.44 32.78 -5.56
C VAL A 103 -19.64 33.14 -6.43
N GLY A 104 -20.46 32.13 -6.69
CA GLY A 104 -21.80 32.34 -7.22
C GLY A 104 -22.84 31.97 -6.17
N GLU A 105 -23.66 32.92 -5.72
CA GLU A 105 -24.69 32.64 -4.70
C GLU A 105 -25.65 31.53 -5.14
N THR A 106 -26.06 30.66 -4.22
CA THR A 106 -27.32 29.91 -4.28
C THR A 106 -28.29 30.43 -3.21
N GLY A 107 -29.42 31.03 -3.60
CA GLY A 107 -30.55 31.31 -2.70
C GLY A 107 -30.41 32.51 -1.74
N SER A 108 -30.27 33.73 -2.26
CA SER A 108 -30.13 34.97 -1.46
C SER A 108 -31.43 35.54 -0.89
N GLY A 109 -32.20 34.73 -0.17
CA GLY A 109 -33.44 35.15 0.47
C GLY A 109 -33.35 36.52 1.16
N LYS A 110 -33.91 37.55 0.51
CA LYS A 110 -34.43 38.83 1.03
C LYS A 110 -35.49 39.38 0.04
N THR A 111 -36.72 39.40 0.55
CA THR A 111 -37.93 40.17 0.20
C THR A 111 -37.97 41.10 -1.05
N THR A 112 -39.07 40.91 -1.80
CA THR A 112 -39.87 41.87 -2.58
C THR A 112 -39.31 42.49 -3.88
N GLN A 113 -39.99 42.14 -4.98
CA GLN A 113 -40.08 42.78 -6.30
C GLN A 113 -39.05 42.43 -7.41
N ALA A 114 -39.61 41.76 -8.42
CA ALA A 114 -39.37 41.89 -9.87
C ALA A 114 -38.04 41.38 -10.50
N TRP A 115 -38.23 40.35 -11.35
CA TRP A 115 -37.58 40.06 -12.65
C TRP A 115 -36.24 39.27 -12.77
N ASN A 116 -36.41 37.94 -12.93
CA ASN A 116 -35.86 37.01 -13.94
C ASN A 116 -34.43 36.37 -13.86
N ALA A 117 -34.43 35.05 -13.59
CA ALA A 117 -33.68 33.86 -14.13
C ALA A 117 -32.14 33.83 -14.36
N TRP A 118 -31.47 32.75 -13.86
CA TRP A 118 -30.04 32.33 -13.83
C TRP A 118 -29.29 32.37 -12.46
N THR A 119 -29.43 31.36 -11.57
CA THR A 119 -28.56 31.25 -10.35
C THR A 119 -27.87 29.92 -10.16
N THR A 120 -28.57 28.78 -10.17
CA THR A 120 -27.88 27.47 -10.02
C THR A 120 -27.17 27.04 -11.31
N TYR A 121 -27.31 27.87 -12.36
CA TYR A 121 -26.46 27.87 -13.54
C TYR A 121 -25.08 28.42 -13.19
N LEU A 122 -24.94 29.29 -12.18
CA LEU A 122 -23.73 30.07 -11.96
C LEU A 122 -22.49 29.23 -11.67
N SER A 123 -22.53 28.21 -10.79
CA SER A 123 -21.39 27.29 -10.59
C SER A 123 -20.95 26.65 -11.91
N LEU A 124 -21.86 25.96 -12.62
CA LEU A 124 -21.57 25.32 -13.91
C LEU A 124 -21.17 26.32 -15.01
N LEU A 125 -21.78 27.51 -15.03
CA LEU A 125 -21.45 28.57 -15.95
C LEU A 125 -20.08 29.15 -15.70
N LEU A 126 -19.67 29.24 -14.43
CA LEU A 126 -18.34 29.66 -14.04
C LEU A 126 -17.34 28.59 -14.49
N SER A 127 -17.62 27.30 -14.21
CA SER A 127 -16.85 26.15 -14.71
C SER A 127 -16.69 26.12 -16.22
N ILE A 128 -17.67 26.64 -16.97
CA ILE A 128 -17.68 26.64 -18.44
C ILE A 128 -17.08 27.93 -19.02
N ARG A 129 -17.42 29.10 -18.47
CA ARG A 129 -17.07 30.42 -19.05
C ARG A 129 -15.77 30.98 -18.54
N ILE A 130 -15.44 30.79 -17.25
CA ILE A 130 -14.19 31.30 -16.68
C ILE A 130 -12.97 30.70 -17.37
N PRO A 131 -12.89 29.37 -17.61
CA PRO A 131 -11.76 28.83 -18.36
C PRO A 131 -11.70 29.38 -19.79
N GLN A 132 -12.83 29.62 -20.45
CA GLN A 132 -12.85 30.20 -21.80
C GLN A 132 -12.39 31.66 -21.80
N PHE A 133 -12.79 32.47 -20.81
CA PHE A 133 -12.29 33.84 -20.65
C PHE A 133 -10.77 33.84 -20.48
N LEU A 134 -10.24 32.92 -19.67
CA LEU A 134 -8.81 32.74 -19.50
C LEU A 134 -8.13 32.22 -20.78
N VAL A 135 -8.76 31.35 -21.58
CA VAL A 135 -8.18 30.94 -22.87
C VAL A 135 -7.98 32.15 -23.80
N TYR A 136 -8.99 33.03 -23.89
CA TYR A 136 -8.91 34.22 -24.74
C TYR A 136 -7.99 35.31 -24.19
N ASP A 137 -7.79 35.37 -22.87
CA ASP A 137 -6.89 36.35 -22.24
C ASP A 137 -5.46 35.86 -22.09
N ASP A 138 -5.24 34.68 -21.53
CA ASP A 138 -3.92 34.12 -21.25
C ASP A 138 -3.23 33.58 -22.51
N LEU A 139 -4.02 33.22 -23.55
CA LEU A 139 -3.58 32.65 -24.82
C LEU A 139 -2.57 31.49 -24.60
N PRO A 140 -2.98 30.43 -23.87
CA PRO A 140 -2.09 29.34 -23.45
C PRO A 140 -1.38 28.65 -24.63
N ASN A 141 -2.05 28.58 -25.78
CA ASN A 141 -1.52 28.06 -27.04
C ASN A 141 -0.31 28.84 -27.57
N LEU A 142 -0.24 30.17 -27.35
CA LEU A 142 0.92 30.98 -27.74
C LEU A 142 2.07 30.85 -26.74
N LYS A 143 1.77 30.51 -25.48
CA LYS A 143 2.75 30.30 -24.41
C LYS A 143 3.31 28.88 -24.36
N GLY A 144 2.76 27.95 -25.14
CA GLY A 144 3.06 26.52 -25.03
C GLY A 144 2.61 25.92 -23.68
N LYS A 145 1.58 26.50 -23.05
CA LYS A 145 1.03 26.09 -21.75
C LYS A 145 -0.43 25.65 -21.90
N GLN A 146 -1.03 25.19 -20.81
CA GLN A 146 -2.41 24.74 -20.71
C GLN A 146 -3.13 25.42 -19.53
N ILE A 147 -4.46 25.37 -19.55
CA ILE A 147 -5.33 25.72 -18.43
C ILE A 147 -5.94 24.43 -17.91
N ALA A 148 -5.81 24.17 -16.60
CA ALA A 148 -6.48 23.05 -15.94
C ALA A 148 -7.69 23.53 -15.14
N CYS A 149 -8.81 22.86 -15.31
CA CYS A 149 -10.00 23.03 -14.49
C CYS A 149 -10.30 21.70 -13.78
N THR A 150 -10.18 21.69 -12.46
CA THR A 150 -10.45 20.49 -11.66
C THR A 150 -11.94 20.34 -11.42
N GLN A 151 -12.41 19.10 -11.31
CA GLN A 151 -13.77 18.73 -10.96
C GLN A 151 -13.72 17.56 -9.97
N PRO A 152 -14.43 17.63 -8.83
CA PRO A 152 -14.46 16.51 -7.88
C PRO A 152 -14.97 15.20 -8.48
N ARG A 153 -15.86 15.29 -9.47
CA ARG A 153 -16.58 14.14 -10.07
C ARG A 153 -16.15 13.87 -11.50
N ARG A 154 -15.87 12.60 -11.81
CA ARG A 154 -15.53 12.12 -13.16
C ARG A 154 -16.56 12.53 -14.22
N VAL A 155 -17.84 12.35 -13.92
CA VAL A 155 -18.96 12.65 -14.84
C VAL A 155 -19.04 14.14 -15.16
N ALA A 156 -18.77 14.99 -14.17
CA ALA A 156 -18.73 16.43 -14.34
C ALA A 156 -17.58 16.83 -15.28
N ALA A 157 -16.36 16.33 -15.03
CA ALA A 157 -15.20 16.59 -15.91
C ALA A 157 -15.48 16.22 -17.37
N MET A 158 -16.04 15.02 -17.62
CA MET A 158 -16.35 14.55 -18.98
C MET A 158 -17.46 15.38 -19.64
N SER A 159 -18.57 15.61 -18.93
CA SER A 159 -19.73 16.32 -19.48
C SER A 159 -19.43 17.79 -19.75
N VAL A 160 -18.70 18.44 -18.84
CA VAL A 160 -18.29 19.85 -18.99
C VAL A 160 -17.29 19.99 -20.13
N ALA A 161 -16.31 19.09 -20.25
CA ALA A 161 -15.37 19.10 -21.37
C ALA A 161 -16.08 18.97 -22.72
N GLN A 162 -17.02 18.02 -22.85
CA GLN A 162 -17.83 17.87 -24.07
C GLN A 162 -18.66 19.12 -24.37
N ARG A 163 -19.28 19.71 -23.34
CA ARG A 163 -20.07 20.94 -23.49
C ARG A 163 -19.19 22.11 -23.93
N VAL A 164 -18.01 22.26 -23.35
CA VAL A 164 -17.09 23.37 -23.66
C VAL A 164 -16.48 23.18 -25.05
N ALA A 165 -16.20 21.95 -25.47
CA ALA A 165 -15.80 21.64 -26.83
C ALA A 165 -16.88 22.08 -27.85
N ASP A 166 -18.15 21.79 -27.57
CA ASP A 166 -19.29 22.28 -28.36
C ASP A 166 -19.40 23.82 -28.35
N GLU A 167 -19.14 24.47 -27.20
CA GLU A 167 -19.21 25.93 -27.05
C GLU A 167 -18.06 26.69 -27.73
N MET A 168 -16.91 26.04 -27.87
CA MET A 168 -15.74 26.56 -28.58
C MET A 168 -15.68 26.08 -30.04
N ASP A 169 -16.67 25.29 -30.49
CA ASP A 169 -16.77 24.74 -31.84
C ASP A 169 -15.53 23.93 -32.26
N VAL A 170 -15.01 23.10 -31.35
CA VAL A 170 -13.82 22.25 -31.53
C VAL A 170 -14.13 20.78 -31.20
N PRO A 171 -13.44 19.82 -31.82
CA PRO A 171 -13.60 18.42 -31.46
C PRO A 171 -13.03 18.12 -30.06
N LEU A 172 -13.77 17.37 -29.25
CA LEU A 172 -13.30 16.90 -27.95
C LEU A 172 -12.05 16.02 -28.11
N GLY A 173 -11.05 16.22 -27.25
CA GLY A 173 -9.77 15.53 -27.28
C GLY A 173 -8.68 16.24 -28.09
N GLN A 174 -9.02 17.34 -28.79
CA GLN A 174 -8.05 18.21 -29.46
C GLN A 174 -7.79 19.45 -28.60
N GLN A 175 -8.33 20.61 -28.96
CA GLN A 175 -8.12 21.88 -28.24
C GLN A 175 -8.66 21.84 -26.80
N VAL A 176 -9.82 21.20 -26.62
CA VAL A 176 -10.48 20.96 -25.33
C VAL A 176 -10.50 19.45 -25.08
N GLY A 177 -10.06 19.02 -23.90
CA GLY A 177 -10.03 17.60 -23.54
C GLY A 177 -10.30 17.35 -22.06
N PHE A 178 -10.30 16.08 -21.66
CA PHE A 178 -10.39 15.70 -20.26
C PHE A 178 -9.41 14.61 -19.85
N ASN A 179 -9.00 14.60 -18.58
CA ASN A 179 -8.16 13.56 -18.01
C ASN A 179 -8.72 13.07 -16.66
N ILE A 180 -9.11 11.80 -16.58
CA ILE A 180 -9.63 11.16 -15.36
C ILE A 180 -8.87 9.85 -15.10
N ARG A 181 -9.00 9.31 -13.88
CA ARG A 181 -8.31 8.07 -13.52
C ARG A 181 -8.68 6.95 -14.52
N PHE A 182 -7.64 6.40 -15.15
CA PHE A 182 -7.69 5.35 -16.16
C PHE A 182 -8.24 5.74 -17.55
N GLU A 183 -8.55 7.02 -17.82
CA GLU A 183 -9.05 7.49 -19.12
C GLU A 183 -8.55 8.91 -19.42
N ASP A 184 -7.71 9.04 -20.45
CA ASP A 184 -7.12 10.31 -20.91
C ASP A 184 -7.57 10.59 -22.35
N ASN A 185 -8.35 11.65 -22.53
CA ASN A 185 -8.85 12.12 -23.83
C ASN A 185 -8.28 13.52 -24.10
N THR A 186 -6.96 13.55 -24.32
CA THR A 186 -6.20 14.76 -24.65
C THR A 186 -5.21 14.50 -25.78
N SER A 187 -4.82 15.54 -26.51
CA SER A 187 -3.78 15.52 -27.54
C SER A 187 -2.74 16.61 -27.33
N PRO A 188 -1.61 16.62 -28.07
CA PRO A 188 -0.62 17.71 -28.01
C PRO A 188 -1.20 19.11 -28.31
N SER A 189 -2.36 19.20 -28.99
CA SER A 189 -3.04 20.46 -29.28
C SER A 189 -3.93 20.98 -28.15
N THR A 190 -4.08 20.22 -27.05
CA THR A 190 -4.94 20.57 -25.93
C THR A 190 -4.38 21.79 -25.21
N PHE A 191 -5.19 22.84 -25.05
CA PHE A 191 -4.85 24.01 -24.24
C PHE A 191 -5.82 24.20 -23.07
N LEU A 192 -7.00 23.59 -23.11
CA LEU A 192 -7.96 23.60 -22.00
C LEU A 192 -8.30 22.16 -21.61
N LYS A 193 -7.96 21.80 -20.38
CA LYS A 193 -8.08 20.44 -19.87
C LYS A 193 -8.95 20.41 -18.62
N TYR A 194 -10.04 19.64 -18.68
CA TYR A 194 -10.85 19.32 -17.50
C TYR A 194 -10.36 18.03 -16.87
N MET A 195 -10.20 17.98 -15.55
CA MET A 195 -9.71 16.77 -14.91
C MET A 195 -10.25 16.60 -13.51
N THR A 196 -10.12 15.40 -12.95
CA THR A 196 -10.38 15.24 -11.52
C THR A 196 -9.24 15.79 -10.68
N ASP A 197 -9.54 16.28 -9.49
CA ASP A 197 -8.57 16.78 -8.50
C ASP A 197 -7.40 15.79 -8.31
N GLY A 198 -7.70 14.50 -8.16
CA GLY A 198 -6.69 13.46 -8.00
C GLY A 198 -5.77 13.25 -9.21
N MET A 199 -6.20 13.61 -10.43
CA MET A 199 -5.33 13.56 -11.61
C MET A 199 -4.36 14.75 -11.64
N LEU A 200 -4.80 15.95 -11.25
CA LEU A 200 -3.90 17.10 -11.12
C LEU A 200 -2.84 16.84 -10.03
N LEU A 201 -3.27 16.26 -8.90
CA LEU A 201 -2.37 15.90 -7.81
C LEU A 201 -1.32 14.87 -8.28
N ARG A 202 -1.73 13.88 -9.07
CA ARG A 202 -0.78 12.92 -9.66
C ARG A 202 0.18 13.57 -10.65
N GLU A 203 -0.31 14.49 -11.49
CA GLU A 203 0.57 15.26 -12.37
C GLU A 203 1.59 16.08 -11.57
N ALA A 204 1.20 16.63 -10.42
CA ALA A 204 2.11 17.34 -9.51
C ALA A 204 3.22 16.45 -8.95
N MET A 205 2.99 15.14 -8.79
CA MET A 205 4.03 14.20 -8.32
C MET A 205 5.18 14.05 -9.31
N SER A 206 4.89 14.13 -10.61
CA SER A 206 5.90 14.08 -11.67
C SER A 206 6.43 15.46 -12.04
N ASP A 207 5.59 16.49 -11.92
CA ASP A 207 5.92 17.89 -12.19
C ASP A 207 5.50 18.77 -11.00
N PRO A 208 6.35 18.89 -9.95
CA PRO A 208 6.02 19.62 -8.72
C PRO A 208 5.80 21.12 -8.90
N GLN A 209 6.20 21.69 -10.04
CA GLN A 209 5.97 23.10 -10.37
C GLN A 209 4.71 23.30 -11.22
N LEU A 210 4.05 22.20 -11.65
CA LEU A 210 2.94 22.21 -12.58
C LEU A 210 3.25 23.10 -13.80
N SER A 211 4.46 22.97 -14.35
CA SER A 211 5.03 23.86 -15.37
C SER A 211 4.19 23.92 -16.64
N ARG A 212 3.47 22.84 -16.95
CA ARG A 212 2.52 22.74 -18.06
C ARG A 212 1.38 23.75 -17.98
N TYR A 213 1.05 24.23 -16.78
CA TYR A 213 -0.11 25.09 -16.58
C TYR A 213 0.27 26.57 -16.38
N SER A 214 -0.47 27.44 -17.05
CA SER A 214 -0.44 28.90 -16.86
C SER A 214 -1.55 29.37 -15.91
N ALA A 215 -2.69 28.70 -15.91
CA ALA A 215 -3.76 28.91 -14.96
C ALA A 215 -4.34 27.59 -14.43
N LEU A 216 -4.66 27.57 -13.13
CA LEU A 216 -5.36 26.49 -12.44
C LEU A 216 -6.69 27.00 -11.91
N ILE A 217 -7.74 26.23 -12.14
CA ILE A 217 -9.09 26.50 -11.66
C ILE A 217 -9.48 25.34 -10.75
N LEU A 218 -9.57 25.62 -9.44
CA LEU A 218 -10.06 24.69 -8.44
C LEU A 218 -11.57 24.89 -8.29
N ASP A 219 -12.33 24.11 -9.04
CA ASP A 219 -13.78 24.23 -9.06
C ASP A 219 -14.46 23.39 -7.98
N GLU A 220 -15.69 23.79 -7.62
CA GLU A 220 -16.52 23.11 -6.63
C GLU A 220 -15.78 22.91 -5.29
N ALA A 221 -14.94 23.87 -4.90
CA ALA A 221 -14.05 23.75 -3.75
C ALA A 221 -14.80 23.56 -2.42
N HIS A 222 -16.11 23.86 -2.38
CA HIS A 222 -16.98 23.59 -1.25
C HIS A 222 -17.32 22.11 -1.03
N GLU A 223 -17.09 21.22 -1.99
CA GLU A 223 -17.21 19.77 -1.73
C GLU A 223 -16.12 19.27 -0.76
N ARG A 224 -15.03 20.03 -0.59
CA ARG A 224 -13.95 19.75 0.37
C ARG A 224 -13.47 18.29 0.33
N THR A 225 -13.21 17.82 -0.90
CA THR A 225 -12.66 16.47 -1.14
C THR A 225 -11.22 16.38 -0.63
N LEU A 226 -10.78 15.15 -0.35
CA LEU A 226 -9.42 14.90 0.14
C LEU A 226 -8.35 15.48 -0.79
N ASN A 227 -8.51 15.25 -2.10
CA ASN A 227 -7.57 15.71 -3.12
C ASN A 227 -7.61 17.24 -3.30
N THR A 228 -8.79 17.87 -3.25
CA THR A 228 -8.92 19.33 -3.35
C THR A 228 -8.19 20.02 -2.20
N ASP A 229 -8.34 19.54 -0.96
CA ASP A 229 -7.68 20.14 0.20
C ASP A 229 -6.15 20.05 0.11
N ILE A 230 -5.62 18.92 -0.36
CA ILE A 230 -4.17 18.74 -0.59
C ILE A 230 -3.70 19.67 -1.70
N LEU A 231 -4.42 19.73 -2.81
CA LEU A 231 -4.10 20.62 -3.92
C LEU A 231 -4.06 22.08 -3.49
N MET A 232 -5.01 22.53 -2.66
CA MET A 232 -5.00 23.91 -2.16
C MET A 232 -3.72 24.24 -1.40
N GLY A 233 -3.25 23.35 -0.52
CA GLY A 233 -1.99 23.54 0.20
C GLY A 233 -0.76 23.52 -0.72
N LEU A 234 -0.72 22.60 -1.68
CA LEU A 234 0.36 22.52 -2.67
C LEU A 234 0.40 23.75 -3.57
N VAL A 235 -0.74 24.14 -4.12
CA VAL A 235 -0.87 25.29 -5.03
C VAL A 235 -0.50 26.58 -4.29
N LYS A 236 -0.93 26.75 -3.03
CA LYS A 236 -0.52 27.90 -2.20
C LYS A 236 1.00 28.00 -2.07
N GLU A 237 1.70 26.88 -1.90
CA GLU A 237 3.16 26.84 -1.84
C GLU A 237 3.82 27.07 -3.21
N ILE A 238 3.25 26.51 -4.29
CA ILE A 238 3.72 26.75 -5.67
C ILE A 238 3.59 28.24 -6.03
N CYS A 239 2.48 28.90 -5.68
CA CYS A 239 2.25 30.31 -5.95
C CYS A 239 3.32 31.23 -5.36
N LYS A 240 3.93 30.87 -4.23
CA LYS A 240 5.06 31.62 -3.66
C LYS A 240 6.27 31.63 -4.59
N ARG A 241 6.49 30.52 -5.32
CA ARG A 241 7.64 30.31 -6.21
C ARG A 241 7.35 30.71 -7.66
N ARG A 242 6.11 30.52 -8.12
CA ARG A 242 5.64 30.79 -9.50
C ARG A 242 4.65 31.94 -9.54
N GLN A 243 5.18 33.15 -9.66
CA GLN A 243 4.39 34.38 -9.84
C GLN A 243 3.64 34.43 -11.19
N ASP A 244 4.06 33.62 -12.16
CA ASP A 244 3.43 33.52 -13.48
C ASP A 244 2.16 32.65 -13.50
N LEU A 245 1.91 31.86 -12.44
CA LEU A 245 0.77 30.97 -12.33
C LEU A 245 -0.46 31.73 -11.79
N LYS A 246 -1.58 31.68 -12.51
CA LYS A 246 -2.87 32.19 -12.03
C LYS A 246 -3.70 31.09 -11.38
N VAL A 247 -4.36 31.39 -10.26
CA VAL A 247 -5.19 30.42 -9.53
C VAL A 247 -6.57 31.01 -9.27
N ILE A 248 -7.60 30.28 -9.68
CA ILE A 248 -9.00 30.64 -9.45
C ILE A 248 -9.64 29.55 -8.59
N VAL A 249 -10.19 29.93 -7.44
CA VAL A 249 -10.92 29.01 -6.56
C VAL A 249 -12.40 29.33 -6.66
N MET A 250 -13.19 28.40 -7.21
CA MET A 250 -14.62 28.60 -7.45
C MET A 250 -15.46 27.82 -6.44
N SER A 251 -16.48 28.48 -5.90
CA SER A 251 -17.41 27.88 -4.93
C SER A 251 -18.84 28.41 -5.10
N ALA A 252 -19.83 27.59 -4.71
CA ALA A 252 -21.25 27.94 -4.76
C ALA A 252 -21.84 28.33 -3.38
N THR A 253 -21.06 28.19 -2.29
CA THR A 253 -21.58 28.33 -0.91
C THR A 253 -21.04 29.58 -0.20
N LEU A 254 -21.75 29.97 0.87
CA LEU A 254 -21.54 31.20 1.64
C LEU A 254 -20.20 31.30 2.41
N ASP A 255 -19.39 30.23 2.47
CA ASP A 255 -18.12 30.22 3.23
C ASP A 255 -16.93 30.82 2.44
N ALA A 256 -17.23 31.79 1.57
CA ALA A 256 -16.25 32.52 0.77
C ALA A 256 -15.10 33.09 1.63
N GLY A 257 -15.45 33.58 2.83
CA GLY A 257 -14.51 34.20 3.76
C GLY A 257 -13.42 33.26 4.24
N LYS A 258 -13.69 31.95 4.38
CA LYS A 258 -12.66 30.97 4.77
C LYS A 258 -11.63 30.76 3.66
N PHE A 259 -12.08 30.61 2.41
CA PHE A 259 -11.19 30.50 1.25
C PHE A 259 -10.34 31.76 1.06
N GLN A 260 -10.93 32.95 1.21
CA GLN A 260 -10.18 34.21 1.12
C GLN A 260 -9.07 34.27 2.18
N LYS A 261 -9.41 34.04 3.46
CA LYS A 261 -8.44 34.04 4.56
C LYS A 261 -7.32 33.03 4.34
N TYR A 262 -7.67 31.82 3.89
CA TYR A 262 -6.69 30.77 3.62
C TYR A 262 -5.71 31.17 2.51
N PHE A 263 -6.18 31.79 1.43
CA PHE A 263 -5.33 32.31 0.35
C PHE A 263 -4.86 33.76 0.61
N ASN A 264 -4.41 34.06 1.83
CA ASN A 264 -3.82 35.35 2.22
C ASN A 264 -4.70 36.58 1.93
N ASN A 265 -6.01 36.47 2.24
CA ASN A 265 -7.03 37.47 1.95
C ASN A 265 -7.18 37.78 0.46
N ALA A 266 -7.17 36.74 -0.38
CA ALA A 266 -7.42 36.86 -1.81
C ALA A 266 -8.74 37.61 -2.11
N PRO A 267 -8.79 38.39 -3.20
CA PRO A 267 -9.98 39.14 -3.56
C PRO A 267 -11.13 38.19 -3.95
N LEU A 268 -12.35 38.60 -3.62
CA LEU A 268 -13.57 37.86 -3.89
C LEU A 268 -14.37 38.53 -5.01
N LEU A 269 -14.63 37.79 -6.08
CA LEU A 269 -15.65 38.16 -7.06
C LEU A 269 -16.95 37.45 -6.69
N ASN A 270 -17.95 38.21 -6.25
CA ASN A 270 -19.28 37.68 -6.01
C ASN A 270 -20.15 37.92 -7.25
N VAL A 271 -20.62 36.84 -7.86
CA VAL A 271 -21.56 36.91 -8.97
C VAL A 271 -22.97 36.68 -8.42
N PRO A 272 -23.88 37.68 -8.49
CA PRO A 272 -25.22 37.54 -7.94
C PRO A 272 -26.04 36.55 -8.78
N GLY A 273 -26.82 35.73 -8.08
CA GLY A 273 -27.76 34.80 -8.70
C GLY A 273 -29.11 35.44 -9.04
N ARG A 274 -29.73 35.03 -10.16
CA ARG A 274 -31.19 35.16 -10.42
C ARG A 274 -31.97 33.81 -10.34
N THR A 275 -32.53 33.39 -9.20
CA THR A 275 -33.25 32.08 -9.09
C THR A 275 -34.72 32.27 -9.41
N PHE A 276 -35.38 31.27 -9.99
CA PHE A 276 -36.83 31.17 -9.81
C PHE A 276 -37.12 30.69 -8.38
N PRO A 277 -38.22 31.13 -7.75
CA PRO A 277 -38.55 30.70 -6.40
C PRO A 277 -38.71 29.18 -6.36
N VAL A 278 -38.15 28.58 -5.31
CA VAL A 278 -38.35 27.17 -4.97
C VAL A 278 -39.13 27.10 -3.68
N GLU A 279 -40.36 26.58 -3.75
CA GLU A 279 -41.17 26.35 -2.56
C GLU A 279 -40.66 25.11 -1.83
N ILE A 280 -40.42 25.23 -0.52
CA ILE A 280 -39.90 24.14 0.30
C ILE A 280 -41.06 23.55 1.11
N TYR A 281 -41.28 22.25 0.97
CA TYR A 281 -42.24 21.48 1.75
C TYR A 281 -41.50 20.55 2.70
N TYR A 282 -41.97 20.46 3.94
CA TYR A 282 -41.48 19.54 4.95
C TYR A 282 -42.57 18.53 5.32
N THR A 283 -42.18 17.35 5.79
CA THR A 283 -43.14 16.42 6.39
C THR A 283 -43.56 16.92 7.78
N PRO A 284 -44.81 16.67 8.21
CA PRO A 284 -45.26 17.07 9.55
C PRO A 284 -44.60 16.23 10.65
N GLU A 285 -44.28 14.97 10.35
CA GLU A 285 -43.67 14.01 11.26
C GLU A 285 -42.45 13.33 10.60
N PRO A 286 -41.47 12.82 11.38
CA PRO A 286 -40.35 12.06 10.84
C PRO A 286 -40.78 10.74 10.19
N GLU A 287 -40.32 10.50 8.97
CA GLU A 287 -40.57 9.26 8.22
C GLU A 287 -39.51 8.19 8.58
N ARG A 288 -39.95 7.01 9.02
CA ARG A 288 -39.03 5.90 9.37
C ARG A 288 -38.42 5.23 8.14
N ASP A 289 -39.23 5.01 7.11
CA ASP A 289 -38.80 4.46 5.83
C ASP A 289 -38.82 5.56 4.77
N TYR A 290 -37.67 6.22 4.63
CA TYR A 290 -37.55 7.33 3.70
C TYR A 290 -37.61 6.88 2.22
N LEU A 291 -37.33 5.60 1.92
CA LEU A 291 -37.40 5.06 0.57
C LEU A 291 -38.86 4.96 0.12
N GLU A 292 -39.71 4.40 0.97
CA GLU A 292 -41.15 4.30 0.73
C GLU A 292 -41.78 5.70 0.65
N ALA A 293 -41.40 6.61 1.55
CA ALA A 293 -41.86 8.00 1.52
C ALA A 293 -41.44 8.72 0.22
N ALA A 294 -40.23 8.47 -0.30
CA ALA A 294 -39.76 9.03 -1.55
C ALA A 294 -40.57 8.51 -2.75
N ILE A 295 -40.80 7.20 -2.83
CA ILE A 295 -41.60 6.59 -3.91
C ILE A 295 -43.02 7.15 -3.88
N ARG A 296 -43.67 7.20 -2.70
CA ARG A 296 -45.00 7.78 -2.52
C ARG A 296 -45.07 9.24 -2.99
N THR A 297 -44.07 10.04 -2.63
CA THR A 297 -43.99 11.46 -3.04
C THR A 297 -43.84 11.60 -4.56
N VAL A 298 -43.02 10.75 -5.21
CA VAL A 298 -42.88 10.74 -6.67
C VAL A 298 -44.22 10.45 -7.36
N LEU A 299 -44.94 9.44 -6.89
CA LEU A 299 -46.24 9.06 -7.44
C LEU A 299 -47.27 10.19 -7.26
N GLN A 300 -47.31 10.83 -6.09
CA GLN A 300 -48.19 11.97 -5.82
C GLN A 300 -47.90 13.16 -6.74
N ILE A 301 -46.62 13.52 -6.93
CA ILE A 301 -46.23 14.60 -7.85
C ILE A 301 -46.67 14.24 -9.28
N HIS A 302 -46.48 12.99 -9.72
CA HIS A 302 -46.84 12.57 -11.07
C HIS A 302 -48.34 12.71 -11.36
N VAL A 303 -49.19 12.44 -10.36
CA VAL A 303 -50.65 12.48 -10.50
C VAL A 303 -51.23 13.89 -10.29
N CYS A 304 -50.73 14.63 -9.29
CA CYS A 304 -51.38 15.85 -8.82
C CYS A 304 -50.76 17.16 -9.32
N GLU A 305 -49.49 17.15 -9.74
CA GLU A 305 -48.76 18.37 -10.08
C GLU A 305 -48.69 18.66 -11.59
N SER A 306 -48.48 19.92 -11.93
CA SER A 306 -48.34 20.39 -13.32
C SER A 306 -47.05 19.88 -14.01
N GLU A 307 -46.86 20.15 -15.30
CA GLU A 307 -45.72 19.71 -16.10
C GLU A 307 -44.35 20.05 -15.46
N GLY A 308 -43.44 19.08 -15.44
CA GLY A 308 -42.04 19.27 -15.06
C GLY A 308 -41.38 17.99 -14.55
N ASP A 309 -40.10 17.80 -14.78
CA ASP A 309 -39.42 16.56 -14.39
C ASP A 309 -39.12 16.51 -12.89
N ILE A 310 -38.96 15.29 -12.36
CA ILE A 310 -38.70 15.01 -10.94
C ILE A 310 -37.25 14.53 -10.78
N LEU A 311 -36.56 15.07 -9.78
CA LEU A 311 -35.25 14.58 -9.32
C LEU A 311 -35.35 14.07 -7.89
N VAL A 312 -35.00 12.81 -7.67
CA VAL A 312 -35.04 12.13 -6.38
C VAL A 312 -33.62 11.82 -5.92
N PHE A 313 -33.29 12.15 -4.67
CA PHE A 313 -32.00 11.83 -4.09
C PHE A 313 -32.07 10.58 -3.22
N LEU A 314 -31.31 9.53 -3.54
CA LEU A 314 -31.14 8.32 -2.73
C LEU A 314 -29.65 8.07 -2.48
N THR A 315 -29.30 7.01 -1.74
CA THR A 315 -27.96 6.89 -1.15
C THR A 315 -27.01 6.01 -1.95
N GLY A 316 -27.51 5.04 -2.72
CA GLY A 316 -26.66 4.12 -3.48
C GLY A 316 -27.37 3.34 -4.59
N GLU A 317 -26.57 2.59 -5.36
CA GLU A 317 -26.99 1.84 -6.56
C GLU A 317 -28.15 0.88 -6.30
N GLU A 318 -28.02 -0.05 -5.34
CA GLU A 318 -29.06 -1.07 -5.06
C GLU A 318 -30.41 -0.43 -4.70
N GLU A 319 -30.37 0.63 -3.89
CA GLU A 319 -31.54 1.38 -3.46
C GLU A 319 -32.20 2.14 -4.62
N ILE A 320 -31.39 2.73 -5.49
CA ILE A 320 -31.86 3.45 -6.68
C ILE A 320 -32.54 2.50 -7.66
N GLU A 321 -31.94 1.33 -7.93
CA GLU A 321 -32.52 0.34 -8.85
C GLU A 321 -33.82 -0.24 -8.28
N ASP A 322 -33.88 -0.50 -6.96
CA ASP A 322 -35.11 -0.94 -6.29
C ASP A 322 -36.23 0.10 -6.41
N ALA A 323 -35.93 1.36 -6.12
CA ALA A 323 -36.86 2.46 -6.29
C ALA A 323 -37.32 2.61 -7.74
N CYS A 324 -36.41 2.51 -8.71
CA CYS A 324 -36.74 2.62 -10.13
C CYS A 324 -37.69 1.50 -10.58
N ARG A 325 -37.51 0.28 -10.07
CA ARG A 325 -38.37 -0.87 -10.36
C ARG A 325 -39.76 -0.69 -9.76
N LYS A 326 -39.86 -0.31 -8.48
CA LYS A 326 -41.14 -0.02 -7.80
C LYS A 326 -41.88 1.13 -8.48
N ILE A 327 -41.23 2.28 -8.70
CA ILE A 327 -41.88 3.42 -9.39
C ILE A 327 -42.46 3.01 -10.75
N LYS A 328 -41.77 2.16 -11.54
CA LYS A 328 -42.30 1.67 -12.82
C LYS A 328 -43.53 0.78 -12.64
N ALA A 329 -43.48 -0.19 -11.73
CA ALA A 329 -44.57 -1.14 -11.50
C ALA A 329 -45.85 -0.42 -11.04
N GLU A 330 -45.73 0.47 -10.06
CA GLU A 330 -46.85 1.24 -9.52
C GLU A 330 -47.43 2.21 -10.56
N VAL A 331 -46.60 2.81 -11.42
CA VAL A 331 -47.08 3.70 -12.48
C VAL A 331 -47.80 2.92 -13.59
N ASP A 332 -47.30 1.74 -13.96
CA ASP A 332 -47.98 0.87 -14.93
C ASP A 332 -49.35 0.40 -14.40
N GLU A 333 -49.50 0.21 -13.09
CA GLU A 333 -50.80 -0.03 -12.44
C GLU A 333 -51.69 1.22 -12.43
N GLN A 334 -51.16 2.37 -12.04
CA GLN A 334 -51.92 3.63 -12.02
C GLN A 334 -52.39 4.04 -13.41
N ILE A 335 -51.57 3.85 -14.46
CA ILE A 335 -51.95 4.06 -15.86
C ILE A 335 -53.24 3.30 -16.24
N ARG A 336 -53.49 2.14 -15.61
CA ARG A 336 -54.67 1.31 -15.87
C ARG A 336 -55.91 1.77 -15.09
N GLN A 337 -55.73 2.47 -13.98
CA GLN A 337 -56.80 2.86 -13.05
C GLN A 337 -57.14 4.37 -13.07
N VAL A 338 -56.16 5.22 -13.40
CA VAL A 338 -56.21 6.68 -13.41
C VAL A 338 -55.58 7.15 -14.73
N ASP A 339 -56.23 8.07 -15.47
CA ASP A 339 -55.71 8.57 -16.77
C ASP A 339 -54.49 9.49 -16.57
N CYS A 340 -53.36 8.92 -16.16
CA CYS A 340 -52.10 9.63 -15.91
C CYS A 340 -51.16 9.55 -17.13
N GLY A 341 -50.26 10.54 -17.23
CA GLY A 341 -49.30 10.65 -18.32
C GLY A 341 -48.21 9.57 -18.27
N PRO A 342 -47.49 9.32 -19.38
CA PRO A 342 -46.38 8.37 -19.39
C PRO A 342 -45.22 8.86 -18.52
N LEU A 343 -44.57 7.95 -17.80
CA LEU A 343 -43.42 8.24 -16.94
C LEU A 343 -42.15 7.56 -17.45
N LYS A 344 -41.08 8.32 -17.64
CA LYS A 344 -39.74 7.80 -17.97
C LYS A 344 -38.87 7.82 -16.73
N VAL A 345 -38.57 6.64 -16.17
CA VAL A 345 -37.73 6.50 -14.98
C VAL A 345 -36.28 6.21 -15.37
N VAL A 346 -35.34 7.04 -14.90
CA VAL A 346 -33.91 6.98 -15.26
C VAL A 346 -33.04 6.95 -13.99
N PRO A 347 -32.22 5.91 -13.77
CA PRO A 347 -31.27 5.88 -12.65
C PRO A 347 -30.03 6.73 -12.93
N LEU A 348 -29.42 7.28 -11.88
CA LEU A 348 -28.15 8.02 -11.97
C LEU A 348 -27.23 7.78 -10.75
N TYR A 349 -26.18 6.99 -10.92
CA TYR A 349 -25.14 6.75 -9.92
C TYR A 349 -23.75 6.58 -10.58
N SER A 350 -22.67 6.63 -9.79
CA SER A 350 -21.29 6.76 -10.28
C SER A 350 -20.80 5.56 -11.09
N SER A 351 -21.25 4.35 -10.77
CA SER A 351 -20.94 3.12 -11.50
C SER A 351 -21.69 2.97 -12.83
N LEU A 352 -22.57 3.90 -13.24
CA LEU A 352 -23.26 3.81 -14.55
C LEU A 352 -22.35 4.08 -15.76
N PRO A 353 -22.62 3.46 -16.93
CA PRO A 353 -21.96 3.75 -18.21
C PRO A 353 -22.11 5.21 -18.65
N PRO A 354 -21.11 5.85 -19.33
CA PRO A 354 -21.25 7.23 -19.78
C PRO A 354 -22.46 7.44 -20.70
N ASN A 355 -22.72 6.50 -21.61
CA ASN A 355 -23.93 6.52 -22.45
C ASN A 355 -25.23 6.38 -21.64
N ALA A 356 -25.24 5.58 -20.56
CA ALA A 356 -26.39 5.46 -19.67
C ALA A 356 -26.59 6.72 -18.82
N GLN A 357 -25.51 7.33 -18.32
CA GLN A 357 -25.55 8.61 -17.62
C GLN A 357 -26.07 9.72 -18.51
N GLN A 358 -25.72 9.74 -19.80
CA GLN A 358 -26.22 10.73 -20.75
C GLN A 358 -27.74 10.67 -20.96
N ARG A 359 -28.40 9.55 -20.66
CA ARG A 359 -29.88 9.41 -20.80
C ARG A 359 -30.65 10.36 -19.88
N ILE A 360 -30.01 10.92 -18.85
CA ILE A 360 -30.63 11.95 -18.00
C ILE A 360 -30.97 13.21 -18.80
N PHE A 361 -30.28 13.46 -19.92
CA PHE A 361 -30.52 14.60 -20.80
C PHE A 361 -31.59 14.35 -21.87
N ASP A 362 -32.09 13.12 -21.98
CA ASP A 362 -33.18 12.83 -22.91
C ASP A 362 -34.43 13.64 -22.55
N PRO A 363 -35.24 14.05 -23.54
CA PRO A 363 -36.50 14.74 -23.28
C PRO A 363 -37.50 13.84 -22.56
N ALA A 364 -38.42 14.47 -21.82
CA ALA A 364 -39.58 13.81 -21.24
C ALA A 364 -40.49 13.22 -22.33
N PRO A 365 -41.21 12.11 -22.05
CA PRO A 365 -42.13 11.53 -23.02
C PRO A 365 -43.29 12.51 -23.32
N PRO A 366 -43.82 12.54 -24.56
CA PRO A 366 -44.98 13.37 -24.88
C PRO A 366 -46.25 12.84 -24.19
N ALA A 367 -47.24 13.70 -24.01
CA ALA A 367 -48.56 13.29 -23.52
C ALA A 367 -49.21 12.27 -24.48
N ARG A 368 -49.98 11.32 -23.94
CA ARG A 368 -50.63 10.25 -24.71
C ARG A 368 -51.73 10.75 -25.66
N LYS A 369 -52.39 11.85 -25.27
CA LYS A 369 -53.47 12.50 -26.03
C LYS A 369 -53.22 14.00 -26.03
N ALA A 370 -53.62 14.70 -27.09
CA ALA A 370 -53.57 16.15 -27.13
C ALA A 370 -54.45 16.74 -26.02
N GLY A 371 -53.87 17.53 -25.11
CA GLY A 371 -54.55 18.08 -23.94
C GLY A 371 -54.69 17.14 -22.73
N GLY A 372 -54.11 15.93 -22.79
CA GLY A 372 -54.10 14.98 -21.67
C GLY A 372 -53.01 15.26 -20.63
N ALA A 373 -52.95 14.42 -19.59
CA ALA A 373 -51.95 14.54 -18.53
C ALA A 373 -50.50 14.55 -19.10
N PRO A 374 -49.62 15.43 -18.58
CA PRO A 374 -48.28 15.61 -19.13
C PRO A 374 -47.45 14.34 -18.93
N GLY A 375 -46.66 13.98 -19.96
CA GLY A 375 -45.61 12.98 -19.77
C GLY A 375 -44.44 13.58 -19.00
N ARG A 376 -43.77 12.75 -18.18
CA ARG A 376 -42.78 13.21 -17.21
C ARG A 376 -41.56 12.30 -17.16
N LYS A 377 -40.39 12.85 -16.83
CA LYS A 377 -39.18 12.10 -16.51
C LYS A 377 -38.91 12.15 -15.00
N VAL A 378 -38.58 11.00 -14.43
CA VAL A 378 -38.11 10.86 -13.05
C VAL A 378 -36.68 10.40 -13.07
N ILE A 379 -35.79 11.18 -12.46
CA ILE A 379 -34.38 10.84 -12.32
C ILE A 379 -34.15 10.48 -10.87
N VAL A 380 -33.73 9.23 -10.63
CA VAL A 380 -33.44 8.73 -9.29
C VAL A 380 -31.93 8.66 -9.15
N SER A 381 -31.34 9.53 -8.34
CA SER A 381 -29.89 9.77 -8.32
C SER A 381 -29.29 9.73 -6.93
N THR A 382 -27.98 9.45 -6.85
CA THR A 382 -27.19 9.78 -5.67
C THR A 382 -26.90 11.29 -5.59
N ASN A 383 -26.03 11.69 -4.67
CA ASN A 383 -25.49 13.05 -4.64
C ASN A 383 -24.64 13.41 -5.88
N VAL A 384 -24.50 12.53 -6.88
CA VAL A 384 -23.89 12.88 -8.18
C VAL A 384 -24.65 14.03 -8.85
N ALA A 385 -25.97 14.09 -8.72
CA ALA A 385 -26.77 15.20 -9.25
C ALA A 385 -26.86 16.42 -8.30
N GLU A 386 -26.25 16.35 -7.12
CA GLU A 386 -26.33 17.41 -6.10
C GLU A 386 -25.58 18.67 -6.51
N THR A 387 -24.46 18.50 -7.23
CA THR A 387 -23.53 19.52 -7.72
C THR A 387 -23.24 19.32 -9.20
N SER A 388 -22.74 20.37 -9.88
CA SER A 388 -22.12 20.32 -11.22
C SER A 388 -22.90 19.77 -12.44
N LEU A 389 -24.05 19.11 -12.27
CA LEU A 389 -24.91 18.64 -13.37
C LEU A 389 -26.15 19.52 -13.49
N THR A 390 -26.42 20.04 -14.70
CA THR A 390 -27.68 20.72 -15.05
C THR A 390 -28.54 19.85 -15.95
N ILE A 391 -29.62 19.34 -15.38
CA ILE A 391 -30.62 18.58 -16.10
C ILE A 391 -31.76 19.54 -16.40
N ASP A 392 -31.93 19.88 -17.68
CA ASP A 392 -33.02 20.74 -18.11
C ASP A 392 -34.36 20.04 -17.91
N GLY A 393 -35.37 20.79 -17.47
CA GLY A 393 -36.74 20.30 -17.25
C GLY A 393 -37.09 19.95 -15.81
N ILE A 394 -36.13 19.87 -14.88
CA ILE A 394 -36.41 19.59 -13.46
C ILE A 394 -37.18 20.75 -12.82
N VAL A 395 -38.35 20.42 -12.26
CA VAL A 395 -39.23 21.34 -11.51
C VAL A 395 -39.42 20.87 -10.08
N TYR A 396 -39.43 19.56 -9.87
CA TYR A 396 -39.71 18.95 -8.57
C TYR A 396 -38.48 18.21 -8.06
N VAL A 397 -38.11 18.45 -6.81
CA VAL A 397 -37.03 17.74 -6.13
C VAL A 397 -37.60 16.99 -4.92
N VAL A 398 -37.20 15.74 -4.75
CA VAL A 398 -37.51 14.94 -3.55
C VAL A 398 -36.21 14.69 -2.80
N ASP A 399 -36.12 15.20 -1.58
CA ASP A 399 -34.94 15.13 -0.73
C ASP A 399 -35.23 14.36 0.57
N PRO A 400 -34.83 13.08 0.64
CA PRO A 400 -34.90 12.29 1.86
C PRO A 400 -33.92 12.73 2.97
N GLY A 401 -32.92 13.57 2.67
CA GLY A 401 -31.99 14.07 3.69
C GLY A 401 -30.79 13.17 3.99
N PHE A 402 -30.53 12.13 3.20
CA PHE A 402 -29.41 11.19 3.40
C PHE A 402 -28.42 11.14 2.22
N SER A 403 -27.18 10.72 2.51
CA SER A 403 -26.16 10.36 1.52
C SER A 403 -25.21 9.29 2.10
N LYS A 404 -24.56 8.50 1.24
CA LYS A 404 -23.44 7.64 1.69
C LYS A 404 -22.16 8.48 1.80
N GLN A 405 -21.56 8.45 2.98
CA GLN A 405 -20.32 9.17 3.30
C GLN A 405 -19.24 8.18 3.73
N LYS A 406 -17.99 8.49 3.34
CA LYS A 406 -16.81 7.75 3.79
C LYS A 406 -16.52 8.09 5.26
N VAL A 407 -16.34 7.07 6.09
CA VAL A 407 -16.00 7.25 7.49
C VAL A 407 -14.80 6.37 7.80
N TYR A 408 -13.77 7.01 8.35
CA TYR A 408 -12.58 6.35 8.88
C TYR A 408 -12.54 6.50 10.39
N ASN A 409 -12.41 5.37 11.09
CA ASN A 409 -12.18 5.36 12.52
C ASN A 409 -10.69 5.02 12.78
N PRO A 410 -9.87 5.98 13.25
CA PRO A 410 -8.44 5.78 13.45
C PRO A 410 -8.11 4.82 14.59
N ARG A 411 -9.03 4.59 15.53
CA ARG A 411 -8.80 3.71 16.70
C ARG A 411 -8.88 2.23 16.35
N ILE A 412 -9.81 1.88 15.46
CA ILE A 412 -9.99 0.50 14.97
C ILE A 412 -9.43 0.32 13.55
N ARG A 413 -8.89 1.39 12.95
CA ARG A 413 -8.28 1.43 11.61
C ARG A 413 -9.20 0.94 10.49
N VAL A 414 -10.51 1.16 10.65
CA VAL A 414 -11.54 0.75 9.70
C VAL A 414 -12.02 1.95 8.88
N GLU A 415 -12.08 1.76 7.58
CA GLU A 415 -12.76 2.65 6.64
C GLU A 415 -14.04 1.98 6.12
N SER A 416 -15.17 2.68 6.14
CA SER A 416 -16.45 2.15 5.66
C SER A 416 -17.30 3.27 5.04
N LEU A 417 -18.25 2.89 4.17
CA LEU A 417 -19.29 3.77 3.65
C LEU A 417 -20.53 3.66 4.54
N LEU A 418 -20.95 4.76 5.14
CA LEU A 418 -22.15 4.82 6.00
C LEU A 418 -23.19 5.73 5.39
N VAL A 419 -24.46 5.33 5.48
CA VAL A 419 -25.57 6.24 5.21
C VAL A 419 -25.65 7.22 6.36
N SER A 420 -25.60 8.52 6.07
CA SER A 420 -25.58 9.59 7.07
C SER A 420 -26.45 10.76 6.63
N PRO A 421 -27.00 11.54 7.58
CA PRO A 421 -27.71 12.77 7.26
C PRO A 421 -26.83 13.74 6.47
N ILE A 422 -27.45 14.51 5.58
CA ILE A 422 -26.79 15.58 4.83
C ILE A 422 -26.64 16.86 5.67
N SER A 423 -25.85 17.82 5.17
CA SER A 423 -25.80 19.16 5.75
C SER A 423 -26.93 20.05 5.21
N LYS A 424 -27.18 21.18 5.89
CA LYS A 424 -28.08 22.24 5.41
C LYS A 424 -27.62 22.79 4.07
N ALA A 425 -26.30 22.94 3.87
CA ALA A 425 -25.72 23.33 2.58
C ALA A 425 -26.08 22.34 1.47
N SER A 426 -25.90 21.03 1.69
CA SER A 426 -26.33 19.99 0.74
C SER A 426 -27.83 20.05 0.46
N ALA A 427 -28.67 20.18 1.49
CA ALA A 427 -30.12 20.29 1.32
C ALA A 427 -30.56 21.53 0.51
N GLN A 428 -29.83 22.64 0.64
CA GLN A 428 -30.04 23.84 -0.18
C GLN A 428 -29.60 23.61 -1.63
N GLN A 429 -28.48 22.93 -1.85
CA GLN A 429 -28.00 22.60 -3.20
C GLN A 429 -28.93 21.63 -3.94
N ARG A 430 -29.48 20.65 -3.23
CA ARG A 430 -30.52 19.74 -3.74
C ARG A 430 -31.77 20.51 -4.12
N ALA A 431 -32.30 21.36 -3.23
CA ALA A 431 -33.47 22.19 -3.53
C ALA A 431 -33.21 23.14 -4.72
N GLY A 432 -32.00 23.70 -4.83
CA GLY A 432 -31.58 24.54 -5.95
C GLY A 432 -31.47 23.82 -7.30
N ARG A 433 -31.65 22.49 -7.35
CA ARG A 433 -31.84 21.75 -8.61
C ARG A 433 -33.22 21.98 -9.21
N ALA A 434 -34.23 22.28 -8.37
CA ALA A 434 -35.47 22.93 -8.80
C ALA A 434 -35.24 24.44 -8.98
N GLY A 435 -36.12 25.13 -9.69
CA GLY A 435 -36.00 26.60 -9.84
C GLY A 435 -34.96 27.07 -10.88
N ARG A 436 -34.49 26.16 -11.75
CA ARG A 436 -33.46 26.45 -12.76
C ARG A 436 -34.02 27.04 -14.05
N THR A 437 -34.99 26.38 -14.65
CA THR A 437 -35.63 26.80 -15.91
C THR A 437 -36.94 27.54 -15.70
N ARG A 438 -37.63 27.24 -14.59
CA ARG A 438 -38.92 27.81 -14.17
C ARG A 438 -39.07 27.65 -12.65
N PRO A 439 -40.06 28.29 -11.98
CA PRO A 439 -40.35 28.05 -10.55
C PRO A 439 -40.52 26.57 -10.25
N GLY A 440 -40.11 26.15 -9.06
CA GLY A 440 -40.11 24.74 -8.69
C GLY A 440 -40.47 24.48 -7.24
N LYS A 441 -40.53 23.19 -6.87
CA LYS A 441 -40.87 22.74 -5.52
C LYS A 441 -39.86 21.71 -5.04
N ALA A 442 -39.44 21.79 -3.79
CA ALA A 442 -38.59 20.80 -3.14
C ALA A 442 -39.33 20.19 -1.95
N PHE A 443 -39.51 18.87 -1.99
CA PHE A 443 -40.16 18.07 -0.96
C PHE A 443 -39.09 17.42 -0.10
N ARG A 444 -38.89 17.97 1.11
CA ARG A 444 -37.97 17.44 2.12
C ARG A 444 -38.72 16.44 2.99
N LEU A 445 -38.26 15.20 3.03
CA LEU A 445 -38.94 14.11 3.75
C LEU A 445 -38.57 14.06 5.24
N TYR A 446 -38.37 15.23 5.82
CA TYR A 446 -38.02 15.45 7.22
C TYR A 446 -38.69 16.74 7.70
N THR A 447 -38.82 16.88 9.01
CA THR A 447 -39.48 18.04 9.62
C THR A 447 -38.62 19.29 9.51
N GLU A 448 -39.26 20.47 9.52
CA GLU A 448 -38.53 21.75 9.59
C GLU A 448 -37.66 21.85 10.85
N ASN A 449 -38.13 21.31 11.97
CA ASN A 449 -37.35 21.27 13.21
C ASN A 449 -36.07 20.42 13.05
N ALA A 450 -36.13 19.28 12.36
CA ALA A 450 -34.95 18.48 12.03
C ALA A 450 -33.98 19.26 11.12
N PHE A 451 -34.50 19.97 10.11
CA PHE A 451 -33.66 20.83 9.25
C PHE A 451 -32.92 21.91 10.06
N VAL A 452 -33.60 22.58 11.00
CA VAL A 452 -33.02 23.70 11.75
C VAL A 452 -32.08 23.24 12.87
N LYS A 453 -32.44 22.19 13.62
CA LYS A 453 -31.75 21.80 14.86
C LYS A 453 -30.87 20.56 14.74
N GLU A 454 -31.18 19.62 13.84
CA GLU A 454 -30.47 18.34 13.76
C GLU A 454 -29.41 18.32 12.65
N LEU A 455 -29.70 18.93 11.49
CA LEU A 455 -28.74 18.99 10.39
C LEU A 455 -27.62 19.99 10.68
N ILE A 456 -26.38 19.59 10.39
CA ILE A 456 -25.19 20.45 10.47
C ILE A 456 -25.17 21.47 9.34
N GLU A 457 -24.55 22.64 9.54
CA GLU A 457 -24.50 23.71 8.52
C GLU A 457 -23.77 23.26 7.25
N GLN A 458 -22.56 22.72 7.41
CA GLN A 458 -21.68 22.27 6.32
C GLN A 458 -21.25 20.83 6.57
N THR A 459 -21.04 20.08 5.48
CA THR A 459 -20.49 18.72 5.57
C THR A 459 -19.03 18.79 6.01
N TYR A 460 -18.61 17.91 6.91
CA TYR A 460 -17.21 17.85 7.34
C TYR A 460 -16.28 17.54 6.15
N PRO A 461 -15.14 18.27 6.02
CA PRO A 461 -14.13 18.00 5.00
C PRO A 461 -13.69 16.54 4.99
N GLU A 462 -13.49 15.98 3.80
CA GLU A 462 -13.20 14.55 3.64
C GLU A 462 -11.88 14.13 4.31
N ILE A 463 -10.92 15.06 4.43
CA ILE A 463 -9.64 14.86 5.13
C ILE A 463 -9.80 14.50 6.61
N LEU A 464 -10.89 14.93 7.26
CA LEU A 464 -11.15 14.65 8.67
C LEU A 464 -11.78 13.27 8.91
N ARG A 465 -12.17 12.57 7.84
CA ARG A 465 -12.99 11.35 7.91
C ARG A 465 -12.55 10.25 6.94
N SER A 466 -11.33 10.31 6.42
CA SER A 466 -10.76 9.34 5.48
C SER A 466 -9.41 8.81 5.97
N ASN A 467 -9.02 7.63 5.48
CA ASN A 467 -7.66 7.12 5.68
C ASN A 467 -6.65 7.96 4.89
N LEU A 468 -5.58 8.42 5.54
CA LEU A 468 -4.58 9.31 4.96
C LEU A 468 -3.33 8.58 4.41
N GLY A 469 -3.29 7.24 4.41
CA GLY A 469 -2.12 6.48 3.96
C GLY A 469 -1.63 6.84 2.56
N SER A 470 -2.53 6.91 1.57
CA SER A 470 -2.19 7.32 0.20
C SER A 470 -1.76 8.78 0.12
N VAL A 471 -2.38 9.66 0.90
CA VAL A 471 -2.08 11.10 0.95
C VAL A 471 -0.70 11.36 1.52
N VAL A 472 -0.37 10.74 2.65
CA VAL A 472 0.93 10.88 3.29
C VAL A 472 2.04 10.40 2.36
N LEU A 473 1.82 9.28 1.66
CA LEU A 473 2.77 8.77 0.68
C LEU A 473 3.00 9.77 -0.47
N GLN A 474 1.94 10.39 -0.98
CA GLN A 474 2.01 11.41 -2.04
C GLN A 474 2.71 12.69 -1.56
N LEU A 475 2.39 13.18 -0.36
CA LEU A 475 3.05 14.35 0.24
C LEU A 475 4.55 14.11 0.45
N LYS A 476 4.92 12.93 0.95
CA LYS A 476 6.32 12.53 1.12
C LYS A 476 7.05 12.45 -0.23
N LYS A 477 6.41 11.93 -1.28
CA LYS A 477 6.96 11.95 -2.65
C LYS A 477 7.19 13.37 -3.17
N LEU A 478 6.33 14.31 -2.81
CA LEU A 478 6.47 15.75 -3.12
C LEU A 478 7.54 16.45 -2.26
N LYS A 479 8.30 15.72 -1.44
CA LYS A 479 9.33 16.22 -0.51
C LYS A 479 8.77 17.15 0.56
N ILE A 480 7.56 16.85 1.03
CA ILE A 480 6.95 17.51 2.18
C ILE A 480 7.20 16.62 3.40
N ASP A 481 8.26 16.95 4.14
CA ASP A 481 8.70 16.15 5.27
C ASP A 481 7.90 16.45 6.54
N ASP A 482 7.61 17.73 6.76
CA ASP A 482 6.85 18.21 7.91
C ASP A 482 5.34 18.21 7.61
N LEU A 483 4.72 17.06 7.87
CA LEU A 483 3.29 16.87 7.69
C LEU A 483 2.45 17.53 8.79
N VAL A 484 3.06 17.85 9.94
CA VAL A 484 2.35 18.45 11.08
C VAL A 484 2.12 19.94 10.82
N HIS A 485 3.11 20.63 10.24
CA HIS A 485 3.01 22.05 9.92
C HIS A 485 2.64 22.31 8.45
N PHE A 486 2.28 21.27 7.69
CA PHE A 486 1.71 21.47 6.36
C PHE A 486 0.42 22.29 6.47
N ASP A 487 0.29 23.28 5.60
CA ASP A 487 -0.75 24.31 5.65
C ASP A 487 -2.10 23.78 5.13
N PHE A 488 -2.68 22.81 5.84
CA PHE A 488 -4.04 22.32 5.57
C PHE A 488 -5.06 23.41 5.92
N MET A 489 -6.11 23.56 5.09
CA MET A 489 -7.21 24.46 5.42
C MET A 489 -7.96 24.00 6.68
N ASP A 490 -8.17 22.69 6.83
CA ASP A 490 -8.63 22.03 8.04
C ASP A 490 -7.70 20.84 8.32
N PRO A 491 -6.76 20.94 9.28
CA PRO A 491 -5.79 19.88 9.50
C PRO A 491 -6.46 18.61 10.07
N PRO A 492 -5.99 17.41 9.66
CA PRO A 492 -6.50 16.16 10.21
C PRO A 492 -6.13 16.00 11.69
N ALA A 493 -6.86 15.14 12.39
CA ALA A 493 -6.50 14.76 13.76
C ALA A 493 -5.07 14.15 13.78
N PRO A 494 -4.20 14.52 14.75
CA PRO A 494 -2.86 13.97 14.84
C PRO A 494 -2.84 12.44 14.90
N GLU A 495 -3.82 11.83 15.56
CA GLU A 495 -3.97 10.37 15.62
C GLU A 495 -4.13 9.74 14.23
N THR A 496 -4.96 10.33 13.36
CA THR A 496 -5.17 9.85 11.98
C THR A 496 -3.88 9.95 11.16
N LEU A 497 -3.11 11.02 11.33
CA LEU A 497 -1.82 11.19 10.67
C LEU A 497 -0.79 10.16 11.16
N MET A 498 -0.73 9.93 12.48
CA MET A 498 0.13 8.91 13.08
C MET A 498 -0.20 7.51 12.56
N ARG A 499 -1.49 7.16 12.42
CA ARG A 499 -1.91 5.86 11.85
C ARG A 499 -1.51 5.70 10.39
N ALA A 500 -1.56 6.77 9.59
CA ALA A 500 -1.09 6.74 8.22
C ALA A 500 0.45 6.55 8.14
N LEU A 501 1.22 7.21 9.01
CA LEU A 501 2.67 7.02 9.11
C LEU A 501 3.03 5.61 9.56
N GLU A 502 2.35 5.08 10.59
CA GLU A 502 2.51 3.72 11.10
C GLU A 502 2.19 2.69 10.01
N LEU A 503 1.09 2.87 9.27
CA LEU A 503 0.71 2.02 8.13
C LEU A 503 1.83 1.97 7.08
N LEU A 504 2.36 3.13 6.67
CA LEU A 504 3.39 3.20 5.65
C LEU A 504 4.74 2.68 6.14
N ASN A 505 5.08 2.86 7.42
CA ASN A 505 6.26 2.25 8.03
C ASN A 505 6.14 0.71 8.03
N TYR A 506 5.00 0.15 8.45
CA TYR A 506 4.78 -1.30 8.40
C TYR A 506 4.83 -1.88 6.98
N LEU A 507 4.36 -1.14 5.97
CA LEU A 507 4.47 -1.55 4.56
C LEU A 507 5.90 -1.44 4.01
N GLY A 508 6.82 -0.80 4.76
CA GLY A 508 8.18 -0.50 4.32
C GLY A 508 8.27 0.66 3.34
N ALA A 509 7.20 1.44 3.18
CA ALA A 509 7.17 2.65 2.34
C ALA A 509 7.92 3.81 3.00
N LEU A 510 7.93 3.86 4.34
CA LEU A 510 8.71 4.80 5.14
C LEU A 510 9.70 4.04 6.03
N ASP A 511 10.86 4.63 6.31
CA ASP A 511 11.77 4.14 7.34
C ASP A 511 11.34 4.58 8.76
N ASP A 512 12.11 4.20 9.78
CA ASP A 512 11.80 4.50 11.19
C ASP A 512 11.96 6.00 11.51
N ASP A 513 12.70 6.74 10.68
CA ASP A 513 12.85 8.20 10.77
C ASP A 513 11.72 8.93 10.00
N GLY A 514 10.84 8.20 9.31
CA GLY A 514 9.72 8.74 8.54
C GLY A 514 10.09 9.29 7.16
N ASN A 515 11.24 8.89 6.61
CA ASN A 515 11.68 9.24 5.26
C ASN A 515 11.16 8.23 4.23
N LEU A 516 10.98 8.69 2.99
CA LEU A 516 10.52 7.86 1.89
C LEU A 516 11.59 6.84 1.48
N THR A 517 11.26 5.55 1.50
CA THR A 517 12.17 4.47 1.07
C THR A 517 12.14 4.30 -0.46
N PRO A 518 13.11 3.59 -1.08
CA PRO A 518 13.04 3.24 -2.50
C PRO A 518 11.78 2.44 -2.87
N LEU A 519 11.29 1.62 -1.94
CA LEU A 519 10.02 0.90 -2.11
C LEU A 519 8.84 1.87 -2.08
N GLY A 520 8.80 2.79 -1.11
CA GLY A 520 7.76 3.82 -1.03
C GLY A 520 7.73 4.74 -2.25
N GLU A 521 8.90 5.03 -2.82
CA GLU A 521 9.01 5.79 -4.07
C GLU A 521 8.31 5.07 -5.23
N ILE A 522 8.55 3.77 -5.41
CA ILE A 522 7.87 2.98 -6.44
C ILE A 522 6.37 2.86 -6.14
N MET A 523 5.99 2.60 -4.88
CA MET A 523 4.59 2.52 -4.45
C MET A 523 3.80 3.78 -4.81
N SER A 524 4.39 4.96 -4.61
CA SER A 524 3.75 6.26 -4.88
C SER A 524 3.35 6.46 -6.35
N MET A 525 4.00 5.74 -7.28
CA MET A 525 3.76 5.85 -8.72
C MET A 525 2.55 5.05 -9.18
N PHE A 526 2.12 4.06 -8.38
CA PHE A 526 0.93 3.30 -8.67
C PHE A 526 -0.32 4.08 -8.25
N PRO A 527 -1.36 4.15 -9.12
CA PRO A 527 -2.63 4.77 -8.78
C PRO A 527 -3.46 3.79 -7.95
N LEU A 528 -2.95 3.34 -6.80
CA LEU A 528 -3.52 2.29 -5.94
C LEU A 528 -3.35 2.67 -4.47
N ASP A 529 -4.09 1.98 -3.60
CA ASP A 529 -3.84 2.10 -2.16
C ASP A 529 -2.46 1.51 -1.82
N PRO A 530 -1.80 1.98 -0.74
CA PRO A 530 -0.47 1.49 -0.37
C PRO A 530 -0.41 -0.03 -0.19
N GLN A 531 -1.42 -0.67 0.40
CA GLN A 531 -1.48 -2.13 0.57
C GLN A 531 -1.47 -2.87 -0.78
N LEU A 532 -2.30 -2.43 -1.74
CA LEU A 532 -2.36 -3.00 -3.09
C LEU A 532 -1.07 -2.79 -3.86
N SER A 533 -0.47 -1.60 -3.73
CA SER A 533 0.80 -1.26 -4.38
C SER A 533 1.92 -2.17 -3.87
N LYS A 534 2.02 -2.35 -2.55
CA LYS A 534 2.99 -3.26 -1.91
C LYS A 534 2.82 -4.70 -2.40
N MET A 535 1.58 -5.20 -2.39
CA MET A 535 1.24 -6.54 -2.87
C MET A 535 1.68 -6.76 -4.32
N LEU A 536 1.44 -5.79 -5.19
CA LEU A 536 1.82 -5.87 -6.60
C LEU A 536 3.34 -5.86 -6.80
N ILE A 537 4.06 -5.01 -6.06
CA ILE A 537 5.53 -4.87 -6.17
C ILE A 537 6.28 -6.09 -5.65
N GLU A 538 5.80 -6.73 -4.57
CA GLU A 538 6.43 -7.92 -3.98
C GLU A 538 6.06 -9.23 -4.71
N SER A 539 4.96 -9.23 -5.47
CA SER A 539 4.46 -10.42 -6.17
C SER A 539 5.48 -11.16 -7.08
N PRO A 540 6.47 -10.51 -7.72
CA PRO A 540 7.50 -11.23 -8.48
C PRO A 540 8.36 -12.14 -7.59
N GLY A 541 8.60 -11.77 -6.33
CA GLY A 541 9.34 -12.58 -5.35
C GLY A 541 8.65 -13.90 -5.01
N TYR A 542 7.35 -14.01 -5.30
CA TYR A 542 6.54 -15.21 -5.13
C TYR A 542 6.23 -15.93 -6.46
N ASN A 543 6.79 -15.46 -7.58
CA ASN A 543 6.55 -16.03 -8.92
C ASN A 543 5.07 -16.02 -9.38
N CYS A 544 4.27 -15.03 -8.98
CA CYS A 544 2.84 -14.96 -9.30
C CYS A 544 2.36 -13.54 -9.66
N SER A 545 3.23 -12.72 -10.24
CA SER A 545 2.93 -11.30 -10.49
C SER A 545 1.86 -11.08 -11.56
N ASN A 546 1.69 -12.00 -12.52
CA ASN A 546 0.60 -11.92 -13.50
C ASN A 546 -0.78 -12.10 -12.88
N GLU A 547 -0.92 -13.00 -11.92
CA GLU A 547 -2.16 -13.28 -11.19
C GLU A 547 -2.49 -12.16 -10.23
N ILE A 548 -1.50 -11.69 -9.45
CA ILE A 548 -1.67 -10.58 -8.51
C ILE A 548 -2.03 -9.28 -9.25
N LEU A 549 -1.46 -9.05 -10.43
CA LEU A 549 -1.85 -7.95 -11.30
C LEU A 549 -3.34 -8.01 -11.70
N SER A 550 -3.85 -9.20 -12.04
CA SER A 550 -5.27 -9.40 -12.33
C SER A 550 -6.14 -9.17 -11.10
N ILE A 551 -5.77 -9.73 -9.94
CA ILE A 551 -6.51 -9.55 -8.66
C ILE A 551 -6.54 -8.06 -8.28
N THR A 552 -5.41 -7.37 -8.36
CA THR A 552 -5.30 -5.93 -8.06
C THR A 552 -6.21 -5.09 -8.95
N ALA A 553 -6.30 -5.43 -10.23
CA ALA A 553 -7.19 -4.75 -11.16
C ALA A 553 -8.67 -4.98 -10.84
N LEU A 554 -9.04 -6.21 -10.45
CA LEU A 554 -10.42 -6.57 -10.05
C LEU A 554 -10.84 -5.91 -8.74
N LEU A 555 -9.93 -5.77 -7.78
CA LEU A 555 -10.18 -5.06 -6.51
C LEU A 555 -10.29 -3.53 -6.70
N SER A 556 -9.78 -3.01 -7.82
CA SER A 556 -9.81 -1.58 -8.15
C SER A 556 -11.09 -1.13 -8.87
N VAL A 557 -11.99 -2.06 -9.19
CA VAL A 557 -13.26 -1.80 -9.89
C VAL A 557 -14.47 -2.21 -9.05
N PRO A 558 -15.69 -1.77 -9.38
CA PRO A 558 -16.90 -2.24 -8.72
C PRO A 558 -17.08 -3.76 -8.84
N GLN A 559 -17.93 -4.32 -7.98
CA GLN A 559 -18.18 -5.76 -7.91
C GLN A 559 -18.52 -6.36 -9.30
N ILE A 560 -17.86 -7.47 -9.64
CA ILE A 560 -18.02 -8.13 -10.95
C ILE A 560 -19.21 -9.09 -10.98
N PHE A 561 -19.67 -9.59 -9.83
CA PHE A 561 -20.82 -10.50 -9.74
C PHE A 561 -22.10 -9.70 -9.52
N ILE A 562 -23.11 -9.96 -10.35
CA ILE A 562 -24.44 -9.37 -10.26
C ILE A 562 -25.33 -10.36 -9.52
N ARG A 563 -26.07 -9.90 -8.51
CA ARG A 563 -26.99 -10.74 -7.74
C ARG A 563 -28.39 -10.12 -7.68
N PRO A 564 -29.20 -10.23 -8.76
CA PRO A 564 -30.54 -9.64 -8.79
C PRO A 564 -31.45 -10.27 -7.73
N ASN A 565 -32.32 -9.48 -7.09
CA ASN A 565 -33.21 -9.96 -6.03
C ASN A 565 -34.15 -11.08 -6.49
N GLU A 566 -34.62 -11.01 -7.73
CA GLU A 566 -35.56 -11.99 -8.32
C GLU A 566 -34.87 -13.29 -8.75
N ALA A 567 -33.55 -13.26 -8.98
CA ALA A 567 -32.76 -14.37 -9.52
C ALA A 567 -31.58 -14.77 -8.61
N ARG A 568 -31.68 -14.51 -7.29
CA ARG A 568 -30.58 -14.74 -6.33
C ARG A 568 -30.00 -16.14 -6.40
N LYS A 569 -30.86 -17.16 -6.45
CA LYS A 569 -30.44 -18.58 -6.49
C LYS A 569 -29.64 -18.89 -7.77
N ALA A 570 -30.13 -18.44 -8.92
CA ALA A 570 -29.44 -18.64 -10.20
C ALA A 570 -28.10 -17.88 -10.25
N ALA A 571 -28.03 -16.67 -9.69
CA ALA A 571 -26.79 -15.91 -9.58
C ALA A 571 -25.77 -16.59 -8.65
N ASP A 572 -26.22 -17.16 -7.52
CA ASP A 572 -25.36 -17.89 -6.59
C ASP A 572 -24.85 -19.20 -7.22
N GLU A 573 -25.70 -19.92 -7.97
CA GLU A 573 -25.32 -21.11 -8.75
C GLU A 573 -24.32 -20.79 -9.87
N ALA A 574 -24.49 -19.67 -10.58
CA ALA A 574 -23.54 -19.20 -11.58
C ALA A 574 -22.19 -18.83 -10.93
N LYS A 575 -22.22 -18.11 -9.80
CA LYS A 575 -21.01 -17.74 -9.05
C LYS A 575 -20.25 -18.97 -8.55
N ALA A 576 -20.96 -20.02 -8.12
CA ALA A 576 -20.37 -21.26 -7.62
C ALA A 576 -19.46 -21.95 -8.65
N GLN A 577 -19.69 -21.76 -9.95
CA GLN A 577 -18.84 -22.31 -11.02
C GLN A 577 -17.41 -21.74 -11.02
N PHE A 578 -17.22 -20.55 -10.45
CA PHE A 578 -15.93 -19.88 -10.35
C PHE A 578 -15.32 -19.99 -8.94
N ALA A 579 -16.09 -20.51 -7.97
CA ALA A 579 -15.72 -20.52 -6.57
C ALA A 579 -14.45 -21.36 -6.35
N HIS A 580 -13.46 -20.75 -5.70
CA HIS A 580 -12.28 -21.45 -5.24
C HIS A 580 -12.40 -21.77 -3.74
N PRO A 581 -12.09 -23.01 -3.30
CA PRO A 581 -12.26 -23.42 -1.90
C PRO A 581 -11.43 -22.59 -0.91
N ASP A 582 -10.25 -22.12 -1.33
CA ASP A 582 -9.39 -21.29 -0.47
C ASP A 582 -9.81 -19.80 -0.37
N GLY A 583 -10.79 -19.35 -1.17
CA GLY A 583 -11.44 -18.05 -0.96
C GLY A 583 -11.69 -17.14 -2.17
N ASP A 584 -12.22 -15.96 -1.86
CA ASP A 584 -12.85 -15.04 -2.82
C ASP A 584 -11.87 -14.38 -3.79
N HIS A 585 -10.64 -14.08 -3.38
CA HIS A 585 -9.64 -13.47 -4.29
C HIS A 585 -9.31 -14.38 -5.48
N LEU A 586 -9.24 -15.69 -5.22
CA LEU A 586 -9.03 -16.70 -6.26
C LEU A 586 -10.31 -16.92 -7.08
N THR A 587 -11.49 -16.82 -6.47
CA THR A 587 -12.76 -16.79 -7.20
C THR A 587 -12.85 -15.63 -8.19
N LEU A 588 -12.36 -14.43 -7.81
CA LEU A 588 -12.25 -13.28 -8.71
C LEU A 588 -11.29 -13.58 -9.87
N LEU A 589 -10.14 -14.18 -9.58
CA LEU A 589 -9.15 -14.57 -10.59
C LEU A 589 -9.74 -15.57 -11.60
N ASN A 590 -10.44 -16.61 -11.12
CA ASN A 590 -11.11 -17.61 -11.95
C ASN A 590 -12.15 -16.96 -12.88
N ALA A 591 -12.99 -16.07 -12.34
CA ALA A 591 -13.99 -15.35 -13.13
C ALA A 591 -13.34 -14.51 -14.24
N TYR A 592 -12.23 -13.83 -13.94
CA TYR A 592 -11.50 -13.04 -14.91
C TYR A 592 -10.83 -13.89 -16.00
N HIS A 593 -10.20 -15.01 -15.64
CA HIS A 593 -9.65 -15.95 -16.61
C HIS A 593 -10.75 -16.52 -17.52
N ALA A 594 -11.89 -16.93 -16.96
CA ALA A 594 -13.02 -17.41 -17.74
C ALA A 594 -13.56 -16.34 -18.70
N TYR A 595 -13.64 -15.09 -18.27
CA TYR A 595 -14.02 -13.96 -19.12
C TYR A 595 -13.07 -13.77 -20.32
N LYS A 596 -11.76 -13.84 -20.08
CA LYS A 596 -10.75 -13.71 -21.16
C LYS A 596 -10.76 -14.91 -22.11
N THR A 597 -10.90 -16.14 -21.60
CA THR A 597 -10.97 -17.36 -22.42
C THR A 597 -12.21 -17.38 -23.33
N ASN A 598 -13.33 -16.82 -22.87
CA ASN A 598 -14.56 -16.71 -23.65
C ASN A 598 -14.59 -15.48 -24.58
N GLY A 599 -13.42 -14.88 -24.86
CA GLY A 599 -13.28 -13.80 -25.85
C GLY A 599 -14.01 -12.52 -25.48
N GLU A 600 -14.14 -12.22 -24.18
CA GLU A 600 -14.75 -10.99 -23.67
C GLU A 600 -16.24 -10.83 -24.06
N ASN A 601 -16.92 -11.95 -24.32
CA ASN A 601 -18.25 -11.99 -24.91
C ASN A 601 -19.32 -11.38 -23.97
N PRO A 602 -20.07 -10.34 -24.41
CA PRO A 602 -21.18 -9.75 -23.65
C PRO A 602 -22.25 -10.76 -23.22
N LYS A 603 -22.59 -11.69 -24.12
CA LYS A 603 -23.63 -12.71 -23.88
C LYS A 603 -23.20 -13.68 -22.78
N TRP A 604 -21.93 -14.10 -22.82
CA TRP A 604 -21.38 -14.96 -21.78
C TRP A 604 -21.43 -14.30 -20.40
N CYS A 605 -21.14 -12.99 -20.32
CA CYS A 605 -21.25 -12.25 -19.06
C CYS A 605 -22.69 -12.23 -18.54
N TYR A 606 -23.67 -12.01 -19.42
CA TYR A 606 -25.09 -12.03 -19.05
C TYR A 606 -25.52 -13.41 -18.53
N ASP A 607 -25.17 -14.47 -19.27
CA ASP A 607 -25.55 -15.85 -18.92
C ASP A 607 -24.91 -16.31 -17.59
N ASN A 608 -23.76 -15.73 -17.20
CA ASN A 608 -23.04 -16.05 -15.96
C ASN A 608 -23.23 -15.00 -14.84
N PHE A 609 -24.21 -14.10 -14.95
CA PHE A 609 -24.48 -13.06 -13.96
C PHE A 609 -23.25 -12.18 -13.65
N MET A 610 -22.43 -11.88 -14.65
CA MET A 610 -21.24 -11.03 -14.53
C MET A 610 -21.46 -9.64 -15.13
N ASN A 611 -20.88 -8.64 -14.46
CA ASN A 611 -20.85 -7.28 -14.94
C ASN A 611 -19.72 -7.11 -15.98
N GLN A 612 -20.09 -7.19 -17.26
CA GLN A 612 -19.18 -7.04 -18.39
C GLN A 612 -18.38 -5.73 -18.30
N ARG A 613 -18.98 -4.64 -17.82
CA ARG A 613 -18.31 -3.35 -17.77
C ARG A 613 -17.26 -3.30 -16.67
N SER A 614 -17.55 -3.86 -15.49
CA SER A 614 -16.55 -3.99 -14.43
C SER A 614 -15.36 -4.83 -14.90
N LEU A 615 -15.62 -5.93 -15.61
CA LEU A 615 -14.57 -6.79 -16.19
C LEU A 615 -13.73 -6.06 -17.27
N LYS A 616 -14.38 -5.34 -18.19
CA LYS A 616 -13.67 -4.53 -19.19
C LYS A 616 -12.83 -3.43 -18.54
N SER A 617 -13.38 -2.74 -17.54
CA SER A 617 -12.65 -1.74 -16.76
C SER A 617 -11.47 -2.36 -16.02
N ALA A 618 -11.60 -3.58 -15.50
CA ALA A 618 -10.50 -4.29 -14.86
C ALA A 618 -9.39 -4.62 -15.88
N ASP A 619 -9.73 -5.03 -17.10
CA ASP A 619 -8.72 -5.28 -18.15
C ASP A 619 -7.95 -4.00 -18.53
N ASP A 620 -8.64 -2.86 -18.63
CA ASP A 620 -8.00 -1.57 -18.89
C ASP A 620 -7.08 -1.13 -17.74
N VAL A 621 -7.53 -1.30 -16.48
CA VAL A 621 -6.69 -1.05 -15.29
C VAL A 621 -5.48 -1.98 -15.29
N ARG A 622 -5.67 -3.27 -15.55
CA ARG A 622 -4.60 -4.27 -15.62
C ARG A 622 -3.54 -3.88 -16.66
N ARG A 623 -3.97 -3.42 -17.85
CA ARG A 623 -3.06 -2.97 -18.92
C ARG A 623 -2.23 -1.75 -18.51
N GLN A 624 -2.81 -0.81 -17.79
CA GLN A 624 -2.11 0.39 -17.31
C GLN A 624 -1.14 0.07 -16.17
N LEU A 625 -1.55 -0.78 -15.22
CA LEU A 625 -0.68 -1.26 -14.14
C LEU A 625 0.49 -2.06 -14.71
N LYS A 626 0.25 -2.90 -15.73
CA LYS A 626 1.29 -3.63 -16.46
C LYS A 626 2.35 -2.67 -17.05
N ARG A 627 1.93 -1.61 -17.74
CA ARG A 627 2.85 -0.60 -18.29
C ARG A 627 3.69 0.06 -17.20
N THR A 628 3.08 0.32 -16.05
CA THR A 628 3.78 0.89 -14.90
C THR A 628 4.81 -0.11 -14.33
N MET A 629 4.46 -1.39 -14.23
CA MET A 629 5.41 -2.44 -13.83
C MET A 629 6.59 -2.55 -14.80
N GLU A 630 6.34 -2.55 -16.11
CA GLU A 630 7.37 -2.57 -17.15
C GLU A 630 8.28 -1.33 -17.07
N GLN A 631 7.72 -0.15 -16.80
CA GLN A 631 8.49 1.10 -16.65
C GLN A 631 9.47 1.05 -15.47
N TYR A 632 9.12 0.36 -14.38
CA TYR A 632 9.94 0.22 -13.18
C TYR A 632 10.72 -1.11 -13.12
N ASP A 633 10.83 -1.84 -14.24
CA ASP A 633 11.58 -3.09 -14.36
C ASP A 633 11.12 -4.18 -13.35
N LEU A 634 9.79 -4.24 -13.11
CA LEU A 634 9.18 -5.27 -12.28
C LEU A 634 8.81 -6.49 -13.14
N ASP A 635 9.35 -7.65 -12.76
CA ASP A 635 9.17 -8.90 -13.51
C ASP A 635 7.70 -9.35 -13.57
N LEU A 636 7.25 -9.71 -14.78
CA LEU A 636 5.94 -10.29 -15.05
C LEU A 636 6.06 -11.81 -15.18
N VAL A 637 5.94 -12.52 -14.08
CA VAL A 637 6.13 -13.97 -13.94
C VAL A 637 4.82 -14.65 -13.53
N SER A 638 4.72 -15.94 -13.83
CA SER A 638 3.62 -16.81 -13.40
C SER A 638 4.20 -18.20 -13.17
N THR A 639 3.77 -18.84 -12.09
CA THR A 639 4.12 -20.22 -11.77
C THR A 639 3.31 -21.15 -12.69
N ASN A 640 3.83 -22.32 -13.04
CA ASN A 640 3.05 -23.30 -13.81
C ASN A 640 1.78 -23.67 -13.02
N PHE A 641 0.63 -23.70 -13.68
CA PHE A 641 -0.66 -24.03 -13.07
C PHE A 641 -0.69 -25.44 -12.45
N GLU A 642 0.05 -26.39 -13.04
CA GLU A 642 0.14 -27.77 -12.52
C GLU A 642 1.01 -27.88 -11.24
N ASP A 643 1.74 -26.81 -10.90
CA ASP A 643 2.56 -26.77 -9.70
C ASP A 643 1.67 -26.62 -8.45
N LYS A 644 1.90 -27.48 -7.45
CA LYS A 644 1.18 -27.43 -6.17
C LYS A 644 1.33 -26.08 -5.45
N SER A 645 2.42 -25.36 -5.74
CA SER A 645 2.69 -24.03 -5.16
C SER A 645 1.92 -22.89 -5.84
N TYR A 646 1.25 -23.10 -6.98
CA TYR A 646 0.58 -22.03 -7.74
C TYR A 646 -0.35 -21.16 -6.86
N TYR A 647 -1.38 -21.75 -6.26
CA TYR A 647 -2.31 -21.03 -5.38
C TYR A 647 -1.68 -20.59 -4.07
N THR A 648 -0.74 -21.38 -3.54
CA THR A 648 -0.02 -21.05 -2.32
C THR A 648 0.81 -19.77 -2.48
N ASN A 649 1.47 -19.60 -3.63
CA ASN A 649 2.27 -18.43 -3.96
C ASN A 649 1.41 -17.17 -4.07
N ILE A 650 0.24 -17.27 -4.72
CA ILE A 650 -0.72 -16.16 -4.82
C ILE A 650 -1.21 -15.75 -3.41
N ARG A 651 -1.59 -16.72 -2.58
CA ARG A 651 -2.04 -16.46 -1.20
C ARG A 651 -0.94 -15.82 -0.34
N LYS A 652 0.30 -16.29 -0.43
CA LYS A 652 1.46 -15.68 0.25
C LYS A 652 1.73 -14.26 -0.23
N ALA A 653 1.67 -14.01 -1.54
CA ALA A 653 1.86 -12.67 -2.09
C ALA A 653 0.81 -11.67 -1.56
N MET A 654 -0.45 -12.08 -1.40
CA MET A 654 -1.50 -11.24 -0.81
C MET A 654 -1.20 -10.82 0.64
N VAL A 655 -0.59 -11.71 1.42
CA VAL A 655 -0.19 -11.40 2.81
C VAL A 655 0.78 -10.21 2.85
N SER A 656 1.68 -10.06 1.87
CA SER A 656 2.68 -8.98 1.85
C SER A 656 2.07 -7.56 1.87
N GLY A 657 0.85 -7.37 1.36
CA GLY A 657 0.14 -6.10 1.39
C GLY A 657 -0.97 -6.02 2.45
N TYR A 658 -1.67 -7.12 2.69
CA TYR A 658 -2.87 -7.18 3.55
C TYR A 658 -2.64 -7.84 4.91
N PHE A 659 -1.39 -8.00 5.36
CA PHE A 659 -1.06 -8.60 6.66
C PHE A 659 -1.73 -7.92 7.87
N MET A 660 -2.14 -6.66 7.75
CA MET A 660 -2.91 -5.94 8.79
C MET A 660 -4.40 -6.30 8.80
N GLN A 661 -4.94 -6.74 7.67
CA GLN A 661 -6.36 -7.08 7.48
C GLN A 661 -6.54 -8.60 7.57
N VAL A 662 -6.30 -9.11 8.76
CA VAL A 662 -6.38 -10.53 9.08
C VAL A 662 -7.31 -10.73 10.27
N ALA A 663 -8.06 -11.83 10.26
CA ALA A 663 -8.89 -12.25 11.38
C ALA A 663 -8.63 -13.71 11.74
N HIS A 664 -8.72 -14.00 13.04
CA HIS A 664 -8.55 -15.33 13.63
C HIS A 664 -9.91 -15.89 14.08
N LEU A 665 -10.14 -17.18 13.86
CA LEU A 665 -11.36 -17.87 14.29
C LEU A 665 -11.26 -18.25 15.77
N GLU A 666 -12.12 -17.67 16.60
CA GLU A 666 -12.22 -18.04 18.01
C GLU A 666 -13.02 -19.33 18.18
N ARG A 667 -12.79 -20.07 19.28
CA ARG A 667 -13.53 -21.31 19.62
C ARG A 667 -15.05 -21.19 19.63
N THR A 668 -15.55 -19.99 19.89
CA THR A 668 -16.99 -19.66 19.91
C THR A 668 -17.58 -19.50 18.50
N GLY A 669 -16.76 -19.57 17.44
CA GLY A 669 -17.19 -19.61 16.05
C GLY A 669 -17.34 -18.24 15.36
N HIS A 670 -16.99 -17.14 16.03
CA HIS A 670 -16.83 -15.82 15.43
C HIS A 670 -15.37 -15.53 15.12
N TYR A 671 -15.12 -14.56 14.24
CA TYR A 671 -13.77 -14.11 13.94
C TYR A 671 -13.41 -12.86 14.75
N LEU A 672 -12.14 -12.74 15.10
CA LEU A 672 -11.55 -11.60 15.79
C LEU A 672 -10.44 -11.00 14.93
N THR A 673 -10.55 -9.72 14.60
CA THR A 673 -9.51 -9.02 13.82
C THR A 673 -8.22 -8.84 14.61
N VAL A 674 -7.08 -8.99 13.94
CA VAL A 674 -5.75 -8.92 14.54
C VAL A 674 -5.45 -7.52 15.08
N LYS A 675 -4.90 -7.43 16.30
CA LYS A 675 -4.61 -6.21 17.08
C LYS A 675 -5.83 -5.40 17.54
N ASP A 676 -6.79 -5.12 16.66
CA ASP A 676 -7.93 -4.25 16.96
C ASP A 676 -9.09 -4.98 17.68
N ASN A 677 -9.04 -6.32 17.74
CA ASN A 677 -9.98 -7.18 18.46
C ASN A 677 -11.46 -6.92 18.15
N GLN A 678 -11.78 -6.56 16.90
CA GLN A 678 -13.16 -6.41 16.45
C GLN A 678 -13.77 -7.77 16.13
N VAL A 679 -14.93 -8.04 16.71
CA VAL A 679 -15.73 -9.24 16.42
C VAL A 679 -16.39 -9.07 15.05
N VAL A 680 -16.12 -10.00 14.14
CA VAL A 680 -16.60 -9.98 12.76
C VAL A 680 -17.12 -11.34 12.31
N VAL A 681 -17.96 -11.32 11.27
CA VAL A 681 -18.50 -12.51 10.62
C VAL A 681 -18.17 -12.47 9.13
N LEU A 682 -17.99 -13.63 8.51
CA LEU A 682 -17.86 -13.71 7.06
C LEU A 682 -19.10 -13.10 6.39
N HIS A 683 -18.89 -12.24 5.41
CA HIS A 683 -19.99 -11.67 4.64
C HIS A 683 -20.76 -12.78 3.90
N PRO A 684 -22.11 -12.72 3.80
CA PRO A 684 -22.90 -13.78 3.14
C PRO A 684 -22.57 -14.02 1.66
N SER A 685 -21.81 -13.12 1.03
CA SER A 685 -21.33 -13.30 -0.33
C SER A 685 -20.04 -14.11 -0.44
N CYS A 686 -19.41 -14.49 0.68
CA CYS A 686 -18.17 -15.25 0.71
C CYS A 686 -18.40 -16.65 0.13
N CYS A 687 -17.47 -17.13 -0.70
CA CYS A 687 -17.53 -18.45 -1.32
C CYS A 687 -16.96 -19.58 -0.44
N LEU A 688 -16.38 -19.27 0.73
CA LEU A 688 -15.86 -20.27 1.65
C LEU A 688 -17.01 -21.12 2.23
N ASP A 689 -16.90 -22.44 2.05
CA ASP A 689 -17.84 -23.44 2.57
C ASP A 689 -17.54 -23.85 4.02
N HIS A 690 -16.32 -23.59 4.49
CA HIS A 690 -15.85 -23.82 5.85
C HIS A 690 -15.34 -22.52 6.48
N LYS A 691 -14.98 -22.58 7.77
CA LYS A 691 -14.37 -21.46 8.51
C LYS A 691 -12.90 -21.78 8.77
N PRO A 692 -11.96 -21.25 7.96
CA PRO A 692 -10.54 -21.44 8.23
C PRO A 692 -10.10 -20.73 9.51
N GLU A 693 -9.04 -21.23 10.15
CA GLU A 693 -8.54 -20.64 11.40
C GLU A 693 -8.06 -19.19 11.21
N TRP A 694 -7.37 -18.93 10.09
CA TRP A 694 -6.83 -17.62 9.75
C TRP A 694 -7.31 -17.19 8.37
N ILE A 695 -7.84 -15.97 8.30
CA ILE A 695 -8.36 -15.41 7.06
C ILE A 695 -7.85 -13.99 6.85
N LEU A 696 -7.51 -13.70 5.60
CA LEU A 696 -7.21 -12.38 5.09
C LEU A 696 -8.47 -11.82 4.44
N TYR A 697 -8.78 -10.55 4.69
CA TYR A 697 -9.96 -9.89 4.11
C TYR A 697 -9.59 -8.58 3.41
N ASN A 698 -10.32 -8.23 2.34
CA ASN A 698 -10.10 -6.96 1.63
C ASN A 698 -10.89 -5.79 2.24
N GLU A 699 -12.12 -6.02 2.69
CA GLU A 699 -13.02 -4.94 3.11
C GLU A 699 -13.74 -5.25 4.42
N PHE A 700 -13.82 -4.25 5.29
CA PHE A 700 -14.63 -4.29 6.50
C PHE A 700 -15.95 -3.56 6.25
N VAL A 701 -17.07 -4.23 6.51
CA VAL A 701 -18.41 -3.74 6.22
C VAL A 701 -19.18 -3.56 7.53
N LEU A 702 -19.47 -2.30 7.89
CA LEU A 702 -20.17 -1.95 9.12
C LEU A 702 -21.68 -1.82 8.86
N THR A 703 -22.46 -2.74 9.43
CA THR A 703 -23.93 -2.73 9.39
C THR A 703 -24.49 -3.01 10.80
N THR A 704 -25.68 -3.62 10.91
CA THR A 704 -26.16 -4.16 12.19
C THR A 704 -25.23 -5.21 12.79
N ARG A 705 -24.47 -5.91 11.94
CA ARG A 705 -23.32 -6.73 12.34
C ARG A 705 -22.09 -6.29 11.56
N ASN A 706 -20.91 -6.52 12.13
CA ASN A 706 -19.65 -6.28 11.43
C ASN A 706 -19.33 -7.48 10.55
N TYR A 707 -19.17 -7.23 9.26
CA TYR A 707 -18.80 -8.25 8.29
C TYR A 707 -17.42 -7.96 7.70
N ILE A 708 -16.75 -9.02 7.29
CA ILE A 708 -15.55 -8.95 6.45
C ILE A 708 -15.86 -9.58 5.09
N ARG A 709 -15.51 -8.86 4.02
CA ARG A 709 -15.88 -9.19 2.64
C ARG A 709 -14.62 -9.43 1.79
N THR A 710 -14.76 -10.35 0.84
CA THR A 710 -13.67 -10.87 0.00
C THR A 710 -12.59 -11.51 0.88
N CYS A 711 -12.86 -12.73 1.34
CA CYS A 711 -12.02 -13.43 2.31
C CYS A 711 -11.22 -14.55 1.65
N THR A 712 -9.97 -14.74 2.07
CA THR A 712 -9.10 -15.84 1.63
C THR A 712 -8.38 -16.46 2.81
N GLU A 713 -8.30 -17.78 2.84
CA GLU A 713 -7.56 -18.51 3.86
C GLU A 713 -6.07 -18.18 3.80
N VAL A 714 -5.43 -18.01 4.95
CA VAL A 714 -3.98 -17.86 5.08
C VAL A 714 -3.44 -18.74 6.21
N LYS A 715 -2.13 -18.99 6.23
CA LYS A 715 -1.48 -19.75 7.32
C LYS A 715 -0.74 -18.82 8.26
N ALA A 716 -0.73 -19.17 9.55
CA ALA A 716 -0.04 -18.42 10.62
C ALA A 716 1.45 -18.17 10.31
N ASP A 717 2.17 -19.19 9.82
CA ASP A 717 3.59 -19.08 9.47
C ASP A 717 3.84 -17.96 8.43
N TRP A 718 2.92 -17.76 7.48
CA TRP A 718 3.08 -16.75 6.43
C TRP A 718 2.98 -15.33 6.98
N LEU A 719 2.17 -15.12 8.02
CA LEU A 719 2.01 -13.83 8.69
C LEU A 719 3.33 -13.41 9.36
N LEU A 720 3.98 -14.36 10.03
CA LEU A 720 5.28 -14.16 10.68
C LEU A 720 6.41 -13.96 9.66
N ASP A 721 6.40 -14.72 8.56
CA ASP A 721 7.41 -14.62 7.51
C ASP A 721 7.34 -13.29 6.74
N CYS A 722 6.12 -12.88 6.36
CA CYS A 722 5.91 -11.72 5.49
C CYS A 722 5.91 -10.39 6.26
N ALA A 723 5.40 -10.37 7.50
CA ALA A 723 5.21 -9.15 8.26
C ALA A 723 5.63 -9.26 9.75
N PRO A 724 6.90 -9.62 10.03
CA PRO A 724 7.36 -9.89 11.39
C PRO A 724 7.29 -8.68 12.32
N GLN A 725 7.47 -7.46 11.79
CA GLN A 725 7.34 -6.23 12.57
C GLN A 725 5.91 -6.00 13.08
N TYR A 726 4.90 -6.40 12.29
CA TYR A 726 3.51 -6.25 12.69
C TYR A 726 3.09 -7.37 13.65
N TYR A 727 3.54 -8.61 13.41
CA TYR A 727 3.26 -9.79 14.23
C TYR A 727 4.28 -10.02 15.36
N ASP A 728 4.93 -8.96 15.84
CA ASP A 728 5.82 -9.02 16.99
C ASP A 728 5.04 -9.45 18.26
N LEU A 729 5.33 -10.65 18.75
CA LEU A 729 4.65 -11.29 19.88
C LEU A 729 4.83 -10.52 21.20
N THR A 730 5.86 -9.66 21.31
CA THR A 730 6.05 -8.82 22.50
C THR A 730 4.94 -7.77 22.64
N ASN A 731 4.50 -7.20 21.51
CA ASN A 731 3.49 -6.14 21.44
C ASN A 731 2.12 -6.64 20.95
N PHE A 732 1.99 -7.94 20.65
CA PHE A 732 0.74 -8.54 20.21
C PHE A 732 -0.24 -8.72 21.39
N PRO A 733 -1.52 -8.32 21.27
CA PRO A 733 -2.47 -8.43 22.37
C PRO A 733 -2.71 -9.90 22.74
N ASN A 734 -3.00 -10.14 24.03
CA ASN A 734 -3.27 -11.50 24.51
C ASN A 734 -4.67 -11.95 24.04
N CYS A 735 -4.72 -12.79 23.00
CA CYS A 735 -5.93 -13.44 22.47
C CYS A 735 -5.63 -14.89 22.04
N GLU A 736 -6.64 -15.67 21.61
CA GLU A 736 -6.42 -17.04 21.11
C GLU A 736 -5.46 -17.04 19.90
N GLY A 737 -5.61 -16.07 18.99
CA GLY A 737 -4.71 -15.93 17.84
C GLY A 737 -3.23 -15.75 18.21
N LYS A 738 -2.91 -15.10 19.34
CA LYS A 738 -1.52 -15.03 19.83
C LYS A 738 -0.97 -16.40 20.22
N ARG A 739 -1.83 -17.26 20.79
CA ARG A 739 -1.45 -18.60 21.27
C ARG A 739 -1.28 -19.60 20.14
N THR A 740 -1.93 -19.37 19.00
CA THR A 740 -1.83 -20.23 17.81
C THR A 740 -0.68 -19.83 16.89
N LEU A 741 -0.15 -18.59 17.01
CA LEU A 741 1.08 -18.19 16.33
C LEU A 741 2.28 -19.03 16.83
N PRO A 742 3.07 -19.65 15.93
CA PRO A 742 4.20 -20.45 16.33
C PRO A 742 5.23 -19.61 17.09
N THR A 743 5.51 -20.01 18.32
CA THR A 743 6.52 -19.37 19.17
C THR A 743 7.85 -20.09 18.96
N VAL A 744 8.94 -19.36 18.72
CA VAL A 744 10.29 -19.94 18.83
C VAL A 744 10.65 -19.93 20.31
N THR A 745 10.77 -21.10 20.94
CA THR A 745 11.34 -21.20 22.28
C THR A 745 12.82 -20.87 22.20
N THR A 746 13.28 -19.84 22.91
CA THR A 746 14.71 -19.57 22.99
C THR A 746 15.33 -20.45 24.07
N PHE A 747 16.58 -20.87 23.88
CA PHE A 747 17.27 -21.72 24.85
C PHE A 747 17.34 -21.07 26.25
N ALA A 748 17.44 -19.73 26.30
CA ALA A 748 17.44 -18.96 27.55
C ALA A 748 16.12 -19.06 28.32
N ASP A 749 14.98 -19.12 27.63
CA ASP A 749 13.66 -19.25 28.27
C ASP A 749 13.48 -20.64 28.91
N THR A 750 14.13 -21.67 28.35
CA THR A 750 14.08 -23.04 28.87
C THR A 750 15.03 -23.22 30.06
N VAL A 751 16.24 -22.66 30.01
CA VAL A 751 17.26 -22.79 31.08
C VAL A 751 16.81 -22.16 32.39
N VAL A 752 16.06 -21.04 32.36
CA VAL A 752 15.53 -20.39 33.57
C VAL A 752 14.45 -21.24 34.29
N GLN A 753 13.80 -22.18 33.60
CA GLN A 753 12.75 -23.02 34.19
C GLN A 753 13.23 -24.38 34.71
N VAL A 754 14.44 -24.83 34.35
CA VAL A 754 14.97 -26.13 34.81
C VAL A 754 15.66 -25.93 36.17
N GLU A 755 14.90 -26.04 37.26
CA GLU A 755 15.44 -26.04 38.64
C GLU A 755 16.22 -27.33 39.01
N THR A 756 16.43 -28.26 38.08
CA THR A 756 17.02 -29.56 38.40
C THR A 756 18.53 -29.58 38.20
N LYS A 757 19.26 -29.61 39.32
CA LYS A 757 20.66 -30.05 39.41
C LYS A 757 20.80 -31.51 38.95
N GLY A 758 21.28 -31.74 37.73
CA GLY A 758 21.67 -33.06 37.24
C GLY A 758 22.25 -33.02 35.81
N ASP A 759 23.38 -33.70 35.59
CA ASP A 759 24.15 -33.70 34.33
C ASP A 759 23.33 -34.22 33.12
N GLU A 760 22.34 -35.10 33.32
CA GLU A 760 21.55 -35.70 32.23
C GLU A 760 20.63 -34.71 31.48
N ALA A 761 20.30 -33.55 32.06
CA ALA A 761 19.35 -32.60 31.45
C ALA A 761 19.95 -31.81 30.27
N TYR A 762 21.25 -31.52 30.26
CA TYR A 762 21.88 -30.65 29.25
C TYR A 762 22.15 -31.34 27.92
N GLY A 763 22.51 -32.62 27.93
CA GLY A 763 22.71 -33.41 26.71
C GLY A 763 21.45 -33.46 25.87
N ALA A 764 20.29 -33.62 26.52
CA ALA A 764 18.99 -33.56 25.87
C ALA A 764 18.67 -32.17 25.28
N LEU A 765 19.05 -31.08 25.99
CA LEU A 765 18.81 -29.72 25.52
C LEU A 765 19.62 -29.42 24.25
N ILE A 766 20.93 -29.70 24.22
CA ILE A 766 21.74 -29.45 23.01
C ILE A 766 21.26 -30.30 21.83
N ALA A 767 20.84 -31.54 22.07
CA ALA A 767 20.24 -32.40 21.04
C ALA A 767 18.96 -31.80 20.45
N GLN A 768 18.10 -31.21 21.29
CA GLN A 768 16.91 -30.50 20.82
C GLN A 768 17.23 -29.21 20.06
N ALA A 769 18.29 -28.50 20.46
CA ALA A 769 18.69 -27.24 19.83
C ALA A 769 19.29 -27.40 18.43
N VAL A 770 19.92 -28.54 18.14
CA VAL A 770 20.45 -28.84 16.80
C VAL A 770 19.43 -29.54 15.90
N ASP A 771 18.34 -30.10 16.44
CA ASP A 771 17.30 -30.75 15.66
C ASP A 771 16.42 -29.75 14.88
N VAL A 772 15.83 -30.25 13.79
CA VAL A 772 14.97 -29.51 12.87
C VAL A 772 13.67 -30.27 12.61
N GLN A 773 12.57 -29.54 12.39
CA GLN A 773 11.28 -30.13 12.04
C GLN A 773 11.07 -30.10 10.53
N GLU A 774 10.73 -31.22 9.90
CA GLU A 774 10.29 -31.22 8.50
C GLU A 774 8.91 -30.58 8.37
N ILE A 775 8.77 -29.68 7.40
CA ILE A 775 7.53 -28.93 7.13
C ILE A 775 6.98 -29.19 5.73
N ASP A 776 7.85 -29.51 4.78
CA ASP A 776 7.52 -29.90 3.40
C ASP A 776 8.71 -30.67 2.81
N VAL A 777 8.53 -31.27 1.64
CA VAL A 777 9.57 -32.05 0.96
C VAL A 777 10.80 -31.17 0.69
N GLY A 778 11.91 -31.49 1.34
CA GLY A 778 13.15 -30.72 1.23
C GLY A 778 13.16 -29.41 2.03
N TRP A 779 12.16 -29.16 2.86
CA TRP A 779 12.06 -27.99 3.73
C TRP A 779 11.95 -28.39 5.20
N THR A 780 12.84 -27.85 6.01
CA THR A 780 12.79 -28.00 7.47
C THR A 780 12.82 -26.65 8.17
N ARG A 781 12.31 -26.56 9.39
CA ARG A 781 12.36 -25.36 10.24
C ARG A 781 13.09 -25.64 11.54
N SER A 782 13.82 -24.64 12.04
CA SER A 782 14.42 -24.68 13.38
C SER A 782 13.34 -24.75 14.46
N LYS A 783 13.52 -25.60 15.47
CA LYS A 783 12.61 -25.69 16.63
C LYS A 783 13.00 -24.73 17.75
N GLN A 784 14.31 -24.56 17.96
CA GLN A 784 14.88 -23.73 19.02
C GLN A 784 16.05 -22.94 18.45
N LEU A 785 16.23 -21.72 18.94
CA LEU A 785 17.35 -20.87 18.58
C LEU A 785 18.01 -20.33 19.85
N TRP A 786 19.34 -20.33 19.83
CA TRP A 786 20.14 -19.79 20.90
C TRP A 786 20.43 -18.32 20.65
N LYS A 787 20.27 -17.51 21.70
CA LYS A 787 20.70 -16.12 21.77
C LYS A 787 21.78 -16.01 22.86
N PRO A 788 23.06 -16.18 22.52
CA PRO A 788 24.12 -15.93 23.48
C PRO A 788 24.06 -14.49 24.00
N LEU A 789 24.47 -14.27 25.25
CA LEU A 789 24.54 -12.95 25.85
C LEU A 789 25.35 -11.98 24.98
N MET A 790 24.78 -10.80 24.68
CA MET A 790 25.35 -9.77 23.78
C MET A 790 25.52 -10.15 22.29
N ALA A 791 25.08 -11.34 21.86
CA ALA A 791 25.10 -11.70 20.44
C ALA A 791 24.09 -10.84 19.65
N ARG A 792 24.51 -10.37 18.47
CA ARG A 792 23.66 -9.60 17.55
C ARG A 792 22.70 -10.46 16.72
N GLY A 793 22.75 -11.79 16.87
CA GLY A 793 21.96 -12.74 16.08
C GLY A 793 22.07 -14.17 16.57
N VAL A 794 21.66 -15.13 15.73
CA VAL A 794 21.80 -16.58 15.98
C VAL A 794 23.28 -16.99 15.92
N PHE A 795 23.69 -17.89 16.81
CA PHE A 795 25.06 -18.44 16.83
C PHE A 795 25.37 -19.25 15.55
N GLY A 796 26.51 -18.96 14.92
CA GLY A 796 26.91 -19.55 13.63
C GLY A 796 26.97 -21.08 13.66
N GLY A 797 27.64 -21.65 14.66
CA GLY A 797 27.72 -23.10 14.86
C GLY A 797 26.35 -23.79 14.96
N GLN A 798 25.33 -23.12 15.51
CA GLN A 798 23.97 -23.67 15.55
C GLN A 798 23.34 -23.76 14.16
N VAL A 799 23.57 -22.75 13.31
CA VAL A 799 23.08 -22.74 11.93
C VAL A 799 23.74 -23.87 11.12
N VAL A 800 25.05 -24.09 11.31
CA VAL A 800 25.79 -25.18 10.67
C VAL A 800 25.24 -26.55 11.10
N ALA A 801 25.06 -26.75 12.41
CA ALA A 801 24.55 -28.01 12.97
C ALA A 801 23.12 -28.32 12.51
N GLN A 802 22.22 -27.33 12.54
CA GLN A 802 20.85 -27.50 12.05
C GLN A 802 20.79 -27.74 10.54
N ALA A 803 21.64 -27.08 9.75
CA ALA A 803 21.75 -27.33 8.32
C ALA A 803 22.27 -28.74 8.03
N LEU A 804 23.20 -29.26 8.84
CA LEU A 804 23.65 -30.65 8.76
C LEU A 804 22.49 -31.61 9.04
N MET A 805 21.74 -31.39 10.12
CA MET A 805 20.58 -32.23 10.47
C MET A 805 19.53 -32.21 9.36
N ALA A 806 19.27 -31.05 8.75
CA ALA A 806 18.38 -30.93 7.61
C ALA A 806 18.88 -31.75 6.40
N ALA A 807 20.17 -31.69 6.09
CA ALA A 807 20.76 -32.49 5.01
C ALA A 807 20.68 -34.00 5.31
N ALA A 808 21.04 -34.41 6.53
CA ALA A 808 21.08 -35.79 6.96
C ALA A 808 19.70 -36.48 6.90
N LYS A 809 18.62 -35.76 7.22
CA LYS A 809 17.24 -36.29 7.08
C LYS A 809 16.85 -36.64 5.64
N THR A 810 17.61 -36.21 4.65
CA THR A 810 17.32 -36.46 3.23
C THR A 810 18.22 -37.54 2.59
N VAL A 811 19.09 -38.19 3.37
CA VAL A 811 19.93 -39.32 2.92
C VAL A 811 19.54 -40.60 3.64
N GLU A 812 19.83 -41.75 3.04
CA GLU A 812 19.59 -43.05 3.69
C GLU A 812 20.56 -43.28 4.86
N SER A 813 20.15 -44.06 5.85
CA SER A 813 20.88 -44.25 7.12
C SER A 813 22.26 -44.91 7.00
N HIS A 814 22.57 -45.54 5.86
CA HIS A 814 23.87 -46.17 5.62
C HIS A 814 24.96 -45.18 5.16
N PHE A 815 24.59 -43.93 4.85
CA PHE A 815 25.51 -42.85 4.53
C PHE A 815 25.95 -42.13 5.81
N SER A 816 27.26 -41.90 5.93
CA SER A 816 27.85 -41.07 6.98
C SER A 816 28.41 -39.78 6.38
N LEU A 817 28.30 -38.67 7.10
CA LEU A 817 28.90 -37.40 6.69
C LEU A 817 30.43 -37.53 6.73
N HIS A 818 31.10 -37.14 5.64
CA HIS A 818 32.57 -37.06 5.60
C HIS A 818 33.10 -35.62 5.47
N SER A 819 32.31 -34.70 4.89
CA SER A 819 32.71 -33.30 4.80
C SER A 819 31.53 -32.32 4.68
N LEU A 820 31.75 -31.10 5.16
CA LEU A 820 30.86 -29.96 4.99
C LEU A 820 31.64 -28.68 4.68
N HIS A 821 31.04 -27.80 3.89
CA HIS A 821 31.56 -26.48 3.53
C HIS A 821 30.44 -25.46 3.61
N SER A 822 30.64 -24.35 4.32
CA SER A 822 29.58 -23.39 4.58
C SER A 822 30.03 -21.93 4.52
N TYR A 823 29.08 -21.04 4.24
CA TYR A 823 29.25 -19.59 4.16
C TYR A 823 28.16 -18.87 4.96
N PHE A 824 28.57 -17.89 5.76
CA PHE A 824 27.68 -17.01 6.52
C PHE A 824 27.42 -15.72 5.73
N ILE A 825 26.16 -15.46 5.38
CA ILE A 825 25.76 -14.39 4.46
C ILE A 825 25.22 -13.19 5.23
N LEU A 826 24.28 -13.42 6.15
CA LEU A 826 23.62 -12.39 6.96
C LEU A 826 23.45 -12.87 8.41
N PRO A 827 23.43 -11.97 9.40
CA PRO A 827 23.13 -12.36 10.77
C PRO A 827 21.71 -12.91 10.89
N GLY A 828 21.56 -14.07 11.54
CA GLY A 828 20.26 -14.67 11.81
C GLY A 828 19.49 -13.92 12.92
N ASN A 829 18.17 -13.87 12.84
CA ASN A 829 17.28 -13.36 13.88
C ASN A 829 16.80 -14.52 14.79
N ASN A 830 17.00 -14.37 16.11
CA ASN A 830 16.63 -15.38 17.11
C ASN A 830 15.16 -15.36 17.54
N GLN A 831 14.37 -14.38 17.09
CA GLN A 831 12.93 -14.29 17.36
C GLN A 831 12.07 -14.99 16.30
N MET A 832 12.68 -15.53 15.25
CA MET A 832 11.97 -16.16 14.13
C MET A 832 12.65 -17.48 13.78
N PRO A 833 11.91 -18.50 13.32
CA PRO A 833 12.53 -19.75 12.91
C PRO A 833 13.45 -19.53 11.69
N ILE A 834 14.44 -20.39 11.54
CA ILE A 834 15.25 -20.51 10.33
C ILE A 834 14.63 -21.60 9.46
N LEU A 835 14.38 -21.28 8.20
CA LEU A 835 13.93 -22.25 7.20
C LEU A 835 15.14 -22.79 6.44
N TYR A 836 15.32 -24.11 6.43
CA TYR A 836 16.38 -24.78 5.70
C TYR A 836 15.79 -25.47 4.47
N GLN A 837 16.19 -24.98 3.29
CA GLN A 837 15.89 -25.60 2.00
C GLN A 837 17.03 -26.52 1.61
N VAL A 838 16.72 -27.80 1.38
CA VAL A 838 17.68 -28.83 1.01
C VAL A 838 17.51 -29.22 -0.46
N GLU A 839 18.54 -28.98 -1.25
CA GLU A 839 18.65 -29.40 -2.65
C GLU A 839 19.47 -30.70 -2.74
N ARG A 840 18.91 -31.72 -3.40
CA ARG A 840 19.57 -33.01 -3.62
C ARG A 840 20.37 -32.96 -4.92
N LEU A 841 21.69 -32.80 -4.82
CA LEU A 841 22.55 -32.73 -6.02
C LEU A 841 22.92 -34.11 -6.56
N ARG A 842 23.12 -35.09 -5.68
CA ARG A 842 23.58 -36.44 -6.07
C ARG A 842 23.16 -37.49 -5.05
N ASP A 843 22.65 -38.61 -5.56
CA ASP A 843 22.38 -39.86 -4.83
C ASP A 843 23.07 -41.02 -5.57
N GLY A 844 24.38 -41.19 -5.33
CA GLY A 844 25.15 -42.31 -5.85
C GLY A 844 25.10 -43.53 -4.93
N LYS A 845 25.66 -44.66 -5.37
CA LYS A 845 25.76 -45.89 -4.53
C LYS A 845 26.70 -45.74 -3.34
N THR A 846 27.76 -44.93 -3.49
CA THR A 846 28.82 -44.76 -2.49
C THR A 846 28.91 -43.34 -1.95
N TYR A 847 28.38 -42.34 -2.67
CA TYR A 847 28.40 -40.94 -2.27
C TYR A 847 27.04 -40.25 -2.50
N ALA A 848 26.64 -39.41 -1.54
CA ALA A 848 25.51 -38.50 -1.67
C ALA A 848 25.94 -37.04 -1.42
N THR A 849 25.26 -36.08 -2.04
CA THR A 849 25.60 -34.65 -1.90
C THR A 849 24.34 -33.81 -1.77
N ARG A 850 24.35 -32.88 -0.81
CA ARG A 850 23.26 -31.96 -0.49
C ARG A 850 23.77 -30.52 -0.47
N VAL A 851 22.98 -29.60 -1.00
CA VAL A 851 23.17 -28.16 -0.79
C VAL A 851 22.05 -27.67 0.10
N VAL A 852 22.37 -26.91 1.13
CA VAL A 852 21.40 -26.34 2.06
C VAL A 852 21.49 -24.82 2.01
N LYS A 853 20.34 -24.16 1.91
CA LYS A 853 20.19 -22.73 2.10
C LYS A 853 19.35 -22.48 3.33
N ALA A 854 19.89 -21.74 4.30
CA ALA A 854 19.11 -21.28 5.44
C ALA A 854 18.57 -19.87 5.16
N MET A 855 17.28 -19.66 5.40
CA MET A 855 16.55 -18.46 5.01
C MET A 855 15.76 -17.89 6.18
N GLN A 856 15.74 -16.56 6.25
CA GLN A 856 14.86 -15.77 7.11
C GLN A 856 14.44 -14.50 6.35
N ARG A 857 13.17 -14.07 6.49
CA ARG A 857 12.63 -12.88 5.79
C ARG A 857 12.80 -12.95 4.26
N GLY A 858 12.67 -14.15 3.68
CA GLY A 858 12.90 -14.38 2.24
C GLY A 858 14.35 -14.19 1.77
N ARG A 859 15.31 -13.95 2.67
CA ARG A 859 16.74 -13.77 2.34
C ARG A 859 17.56 -14.94 2.86
N ALA A 860 18.57 -15.34 2.10
CA ALA A 860 19.53 -16.33 2.55
C ALA A 860 20.43 -15.72 3.64
N ILE A 861 20.49 -16.38 4.80
CA ILE A 861 21.40 -16.02 5.89
C ILE A 861 22.65 -16.91 5.90
N PHE A 862 22.55 -18.11 5.33
CA PHE A 862 23.59 -19.13 5.33
C PHE A 862 23.45 -20.06 4.12
N SER A 863 24.57 -20.58 3.61
CA SER A 863 24.57 -21.61 2.58
C SER A 863 25.67 -22.64 2.85
N ALA A 864 25.37 -23.92 2.65
CA ALA A 864 26.33 -24.99 2.83
C ALA A 864 26.17 -26.11 1.80
N SER A 865 27.25 -26.86 1.60
CA SER A 865 27.28 -28.13 0.88
C SER A 865 27.76 -29.24 1.81
N PHE A 866 27.06 -30.37 1.79
CA PHE A 866 27.33 -31.54 2.61
C PHE A 866 27.56 -32.75 1.71
N SER A 867 28.60 -33.52 2.01
CA SER A 867 28.91 -34.75 1.29
C SER A 867 28.95 -35.94 2.23
N PHE A 868 28.25 -36.99 1.83
CA PHE A 868 28.09 -38.22 2.59
C PHE A 868 28.68 -39.40 1.81
N ALA A 869 29.20 -40.39 2.53
CA ALA A 869 29.81 -41.58 1.96
C ALA A 869 29.41 -42.84 2.75
N VAL A 870 29.40 -43.98 2.07
CA VAL A 870 29.25 -45.30 2.70
C VAL A 870 30.59 -45.74 3.26
N ALA A 871 30.62 -46.32 4.46
CA ALA A 871 31.85 -46.87 5.02
C ALA A 871 32.32 -48.09 4.21
N GLU A 872 33.54 -48.03 3.66
CA GLU A 872 34.15 -49.14 2.92
C GLU A 872 35.28 -49.79 3.75
N PRO A 873 35.39 -51.14 3.79
CA PRO A 873 36.51 -51.82 4.41
C PRO A 873 37.77 -51.65 3.54
N GLY A 874 38.56 -50.61 3.80
CA GLY A 874 39.79 -50.29 3.07
C GLY A 874 41.07 -50.80 3.75
N ILE A 875 42.15 -50.91 2.97
CA ILE A 875 43.52 -51.19 3.43
C ILE A 875 44.03 -49.97 4.21
N SER A 876 44.29 -50.11 5.52
CA SER A 876 44.71 -49.02 6.40
C SER A 876 46.15 -48.57 6.10
N PHE A 877 46.31 -47.46 5.37
CA PHE A 877 47.55 -46.67 5.35
C PHE A 877 47.39 -45.48 6.29
N ASP A 878 47.14 -45.76 7.57
CA ASP A 878 46.75 -44.75 8.54
C ASP A 878 47.96 -43.89 8.92
N HIS A 879 47.95 -42.64 8.45
CA HIS A 879 48.83 -41.58 8.91
C HIS A 879 47.97 -40.40 9.36
N GLN A 880 48.32 -39.79 10.48
CA GLN A 880 47.62 -38.63 11.04
C GLN A 880 48.60 -37.64 11.67
N ALA A 881 48.09 -36.45 12.00
CA ALA A 881 48.87 -35.46 12.75
C ALA A 881 49.24 -35.98 14.16
N ALA A 882 50.38 -35.52 14.66
CA ALA A 882 50.83 -35.86 16.01
C ALA A 882 49.93 -35.22 17.08
N PHE A 883 49.61 -35.98 18.13
CA PHE A 883 48.84 -35.49 19.27
C PHE A 883 49.66 -34.47 20.08
N PRO A 884 49.12 -33.27 20.38
CA PRO A 884 49.81 -32.27 21.19
C PRO A 884 50.03 -32.70 22.64
N LYS A 885 51.14 -32.27 23.26
CA LYS A 885 51.37 -32.45 24.71
C LYS A 885 50.64 -31.35 25.49
N VAL A 886 49.52 -31.69 26.11
CA VAL A 886 48.70 -30.77 26.92
C VAL A 886 48.30 -31.44 28.25
N PRO A 887 47.99 -30.67 29.31
CA PRO A 887 47.43 -31.23 30.55
C PRO A 887 46.10 -31.96 30.30
N GLU A 888 45.80 -32.93 31.16
CA GLU A 888 44.53 -33.65 31.13
C GLU A 888 43.36 -32.71 31.47
N PRO A 889 42.19 -32.88 30.84
CA PRO A 889 41.06 -31.97 30.99
C PRO A 889 40.56 -31.87 32.43
N GLU A 890 40.65 -32.95 33.21
CA GLU A 890 40.23 -32.96 34.62
C GLU A 890 41.15 -32.14 35.53
N SER A 891 42.39 -31.88 35.11
CA SER A 891 43.35 -31.05 35.85
C SER A 891 43.22 -29.55 35.58
N LEU A 892 42.42 -29.17 34.57
CA LEU A 892 42.21 -27.79 34.15
C LEU A 892 40.96 -27.19 34.83
N PRO A 893 41.00 -25.91 35.24
CA PRO A 893 39.83 -25.24 35.80
C PRO A 893 38.73 -25.10 34.74
N SER A 894 37.46 -25.19 35.16
CA SER A 894 36.33 -24.85 34.30
C SER A 894 36.30 -23.35 34.02
N GLU A 895 35.66 -22.94 32.92
CA GLU A 895 35.47 -21.52 32.62
C GLU A 895 34.68 -20.80 33.72
N ASP A 896 33.66 -21.44 34.30
CA ASP A 896 32.89 -20.87 35.41
C ASP A 896 33.79 -20.54 36.62
N PHE A 897 34.67 -21.47 37.00
CA PHE A 897 35.64 -21.24 38.06
C PHE A 897 36.57 -20.06 37.73
N ARG A 898 37.03 -19.94 36.48
CA ARG A 898 37.89 -18.82 36.04
C ARG A 898 37.16 -17.49 36.08
N VAL A 899 35.87 -17.47 35.74
CA VAL A 899 35.05 -16.26 35.79
C VAL A 899 34.79 -15.85 37.24
N GLU A 900 34.52 -16.79 38.14
CA GLU A 900 34.42 -16.52 39.59
C GLU A 900 35.72 -15.96 40.16
N GLU A 901 36.85 -16.56 39.82
CA GLU A 901 38.18 -16.09 40.24
C GLU A 901 38.46 -14.67 39.74
N LEU A 902 38.13 -14.38 38.48
CA LEU A 902 38.29 -13.05 37.88
C LEU A 902 37.40 -12.00 38.57
N LEU A 903 36.13 -12.32 38.87
CA LEU A 903 35.19 -11.40 39.51
C LEU A 903 35.56 -11.08 40.96
N ASN A 904 36.16 -12.03 41.67
CA ASN A 904 36.52 -11.93 43.08
C ASN A 904 37.98 -11.45 43.30
N HIS A 905 38.75 -11.20 42.24
CA HIS A 905 40.15 -10.81 42.36
C HIS A 905 40.30 -9.39 42.95
N PRO A 906 41.03 -9.19 44.07
CA PRO A 906 41.03 -7.93 44.83
C PRO A 906 41.66 -6.73 44.10
N ASP A 907 42.64 -6.97 43.24
CA ASP A 907 43.42 -5.91 42.57
C ASP A 907 42.96 -5.58 41.13
N LEU A 908 41.80 -6.10 40.69
CA LEU A 908 41.39 -6.09 39.29
C LEU A 908 40.18 -5.17 39.05
N GLU A 909 40.40 -4.00 38.43
CA GLU A 909 39.33 -3.08 38.04
C GLU A 909 38.61 -3.56 36.77
N ILE A 910 37.48 -4.24 36.94
CA ILE A 910 36.62 -4.68 35.84
C ILE A 910 35.59 -3.58 35.52
N PRO A 911 35.49 -3.08 34.27
CA PRO A 911 34.46 -2.12 33.88
C PRO A 911 33.05 -2.65 34.19
N GLU A 912 32.18 -1.81 34.73
CA GLU A 912 30.84 -2.21 35.23
C GLU A 912 30.05 -3.05 34.22
N LYS A 913 30.00 -2.62 32.95
CA LYS A 913 29.34 -3.34 31.86
C LYS A 913 29.90 -4.75 31.63
N TYR A 914 31.21 -4.93 31.82
CA TYR A 914 31.87 -6.23 31.68
C TYR A 914 31.69 -7.10 32.93
N ARG A 915 31.67 -6.50 34.13
CA ARG A 915 31.31 -7.19 35.38
C ARG A 915 29.89 -7.76 35.31
N THR A 916 28.90 -6.96 34.88
CA THR A 916 27.52 -7.43 34.68
C THR A 916 27.45 -8.59 33.69
N TYR A 917 28.21 -8.51 32.59
CA TYR A 917 28.31 -9.61 31.61
C TYR A 917 28.84 -10.90 32.25
N LEU A 918 29.93 -10.83 33.00
CA LEU A 918 30.55 -12.00 33.65
C LEU A 918 29.62 -12.62 34.72
N GLN A 919 28.94 -11.79 35.53
CA GLN A 919 27.97 -12.26 36.53
C GLN A 919 26.78 -12.95 35.88
N GLN A 920 26.26 -12.41 34.78
CA GLN A 920 25.15 -13.01 34.06
C GLN A 920 25.58 -14.31 33.35
N ARG A 921 26.82 -14.38 32.85
CA ARG A 921 27.40 -15.61 32.31
C ARG A 921 27.50 -16.74 33.33
N LEU A 922 27.86 -16.46 34.58
CA LEU A 922 27.86 -17.47 35.64
C LEU A 922 26.48 -18.06 35.93
N GLN A 923 25.41 -17.33 35.62
CA GLN A 923 24.03 -17.82 35.72
C GLN A 923 23.62 -18.66 34.52
N GLU A 924 24.31 -18.53 33.37
CA GLU A 924 24.07 -19.29 32.14
C GLU A 924 25.01 -20.49 32.05
N GLN A 925 24.54 -21.69 32.41
CA GLN A 925 25.29 -22.91 32.12
C GLN A 925 25.35 -23.16 30.61
N ALA A 926 26.57 -23.23 30.05
CA ALA A 926 26.80 -23.47 28.63
C ALA A 926 26.61 -24.96 28.27
N PRO A 927 26.03 -25.28 27.09
CA PRO A 927 25.77 -26.67 26.68
C PRO A 927 27.06 -27.47 26.40
N ILE A 928 28.18 -26.79 26.17
CA ILE A 928 29.50 -27.37 25.93
C ILE A 928 30.43 -26.90 27.05
N ASP A 929 31.08 -27.83 27.74
CA ASP A 929 32.19 -27.53 28.66
C ASP A 929 33.44 -27.32 27.81
N TYR A 930 34.06 -26.14 27.92
CA TYR A 930 35.33 -25.81 27.29
C TYR A 930 36.39 -25.59 28.38
N ARG A 931 37.58 -26.18 28.21
CA ARG A 931 38.73 -26.00 29.12
C ARG A 931 39.96 -25.66 28.32
N ASP A 932 40.38 -24.39 28.39
CA ASP A 932 41.63 -23.95 27.73
C ASP A 932 42.84 -24.59 28.43
N ALA A 933 43.71 -25.24 27.66
CA ALA A 933 44.91 -25.89 28.16
C ALA A 933 45.92 -24.89 28.74
N HIS A 934 45.80 -23.61 28.37
CA HIS A 934 46.58 -22.53 28.94
C HIS A 934 45.85 -21.87 30.11
N VAL A 935 46.49 -21.91 31.28
CA VAL A 935 46.04 -21.21 32.50
C VAL A 935 46.84 -19.91 32.62
N PRO A 936 46.20 -18.73 32.42
CA PRO A 936 46.87 -17.44 32.47
C PRO A 936 47.33 -17.13 33.89
N SER A 937 48.46 -16.46 33.98
CA SER A 937 48.97 -15.91 35.23
C SER A 937 48.10 -14.77 35.77
N VAL A 938 48.23 -14.46 37.05
CA VAL A 938 47.54 -13.35 37.73
C VAL A 938 47.81 -12.00 37.02
N GLU A 939 49.02 -11.79 36.51
CA GLU A 939 49.38 -10.57 35.76
C GLU A 939 48.70 -10.49 34.37
N GLU A 940 48.46 -11.63 33.71
CA GLU A 940 47.76 -11.70 32.43
C GLU A 940 46.24 -11.48 32.62
N LEU A 941 45.68 -12.02 33.70
CA LEU A 941 44.31 -11.76 34.14
C LEU A 941 44.12 -10.27 34.44
N ALA A 942 45.07 -9.63 35.14
CA ALA A 942 45.01 -8.23 35.56
C ALA A 942 44.98 -7.22 34.39
N LYS A 943 45.59 -7.57 33.25
CA LYS A 943 45.65 -6.68 32.09
C LYS A 943 44.48 -6.85 31.11
N LEU A 944 43.63 -7.87 31.30
CA LEU A 944 42.61 -8.30 30.33
C LEU A 944 43.17 -8.58 28.91
N THR A 945 44.49 -8.68 28.76
CA THR A 945 45.17 -8.87 27.47
C THR A 945 45.18 -10.34 27.09
N ALA A 946 44.85 -10.65 25.83
CA ALA A 946 44.94 -12.02 25.34
C ALA A 946 46.40 -12.49 25.30
N VAL A 947 46.63 -13.74 25.70
CA VAL A 947 47.92 -14.43 25.61
C VAL A 947 48.39 -14.40 24.16
N LYS A 948 49.56 -13.81 23.90
CA LYS A 948 50.16 -13.73 22.56
C LYS A 948 50.64 -15.10 22.12
N SER A 949 49.81 -15.78 21.34
CA SER A 949 50.09 -17.07 20.72
C SER A 949 49.38 -17.15 19.38
N ASP A 950 50.00 -17.80 18.41
CA ASP A 950 49.41 -18.20 17.13
C ASP A 950 48.66 -19.53 17.21
N ARG A 951 48.74 -20.21 18.35
CA ARG A 951 48.12 -21.50 18.62
C ARG A 951 47.29 -21.49 19.91
N GLN A 952 46.19 -22.23 19.92
CA GLN A 952 45.30 -22.41 21.07
C GLN A 952 44.87 -23.88 21.16
N GLN A 953 44.96 -24.47 22.35
CA GLN A 953 44.45 -25.81 22.62
C GLN A 953 43.32 -25.76 23.65
N VAL A 954 42.18 -26.37 23.32
CA VAL A 954 40.99 -26.37 24.18
C VAL A 954 40.41 -27.78 24.23
N TRP A 955 40.25 -28.31 25.43
CA TRP A 955 39.43 -29.50 25.63
C TRP A 955 37.96 -29.12 25.62
N PHE A 956 37.11 -29.92 24.99
CA PHE A 956 35.68 -29.70 25.04
C PHE A 956 34.87 -30.99 25.04
N LYS A 957 33.66 -30.93 25.60
CA LYS A 957 32.63 -31.97 25.49
C LYS A 957 31.24 -31.40 25.73
N ALA A 958 30.21 -32.07 25.20
CA ALA A 958 28.84 -31.79 25.59
C ALA A 958 28.63 -32.10 27.08
N GLN A 959 27.89 -31.25 27.79
CA GLN A 959 27.48 -31.54 29.15
C GLN A 959 26.32 -32.54 29.14
N GLY A 960 26.44 -33.63 29.92
CA GLY A 960 25.45 -34.72 29.95
C GLY A 960 25.64 -35.79 28.87
N SER A 961 24.83 -36.83 28.95
CA SER A 961 24.86 -37.97 28.02
C SER A 961 24.05 -37.70 26.76
N LEU A 962 24.60 -38.05 25.59
CA LEU A 962 23.91 -38.01 24.29
C LEU A 962 23.49 -39.41 23.85
N ASN A 963 22.48 -39.50 22.98
CA ASN A 963 22.09 -40.77 22.36
C ASN A 963 23.19 -41.27 21.38
N ASP A 964 23.13 -42.55 21.01
CA ASP A 964 24.15 -43.19 20.17
C ASP A 964 24.01 -42.86 18.66
N ASP A 965 23.30 -41.79 18.28
CA ASP A 965 23.14 -41.39 16.88
C ASP A 965 24.44 -40.71 16.36
N PRO A 966 25.15 -41.31 15.38
CA PRO A 966 26.38 -40.73 14.84
C PRO A 966 26.16 -39.34 14.22
N VAL A 967 25.00 -39.11 13.60
CA VAL A 967 24.67 -37.82 12.97
C VAL A 967 24.51 -36.74 14.03
N LEU A 968 23.90 -37.08 15.18
CA LEU A 968 23.79 -36.15 16.29
C LEU A 968 25.17 -35.76 16.81
N HIS A 969 26.07 -36.72 17.04
CA HIS A 969 27.43 -36.42 17.48
C HIS A 969 28.19 -35.55 16.47
N GLN A 970 28.02 -35.79 15.15
CA GLN A 970 28.56 -34.93 14.09
C GLN A 970 27.97 -33.51 14.11
N ALA A 971 26.67 -33.36 14.37
CA ALA A 971 26.01 -32.07 14.49
C ALA A 971 26.48 -31.29 15.72
N VAL A 972 26.62 -31.96 16.87
CA VAL A 972 27.14 -31.34 18.10
C VAL A 972 28.62 -30.95 17.94
N LEU A 973 29.42 -31.76 17.25
CA LEU A 973 30.80 -31.38 16.92
C LEU A 973 30.83 -30.15 16.00
N ALA A 974 29.98 -30.11 14.97
CA ALA A 974 29.87 -28.96 14.08
C ALA A 974 29.47 -27.69 14.85
N TYR A 975 28.50 -27.79 15.76
CA TYR A 975 28.13 -26.71 16.67
C TYR A 975 29.32 -26.22 17.51
N ALA A 976 30.05 -27.14 18.15
CA ALA A 976 31.13 -26.79 19.06
C ALA A 976 32.37 -26.23 18.34
N SER A 977 32.60 -26.63 17.09
CA SER A 977 33.81 -26.32 16.33
C SER A 977 33.91 -24.87 15.81
N ASP A 978 32.78 -24.17 15.65
CA ASP A 978 32.74 -22.74 15.31
C ASP A 978 33.05 -21.86 16.54
N ALA A 979 32.96 -22.42 17.75
CA ALA A 979 33.37 -21.72 18.96
C ALA A 979 34.90 -21.67 19.08
N ASN A 980 35.42 -20.56 19.59
CA ASN A 980 36.85 -20.30 19.86
C ASN A 980 37.81 -20.27 18.65
N LEU A 981 37.47 -20.86 17.50
CA LEU A 981 38.39 -20.96 16.36
C LEU A 981 38.88 -19.59 15.87
N LEU A 982 37.96 -18.67 15.57
CA LEU A 982 38.31 -17.32 15.10
C LEU A 982 39.02 -16.47 16.17
N HIS A 983 38.85 -16.79 17.44
CA HIS A 983 39.54 -16.10 18.54
C HIS A 983 41.06 -16.33 18.49
N THR A 984 41.50 -17.48 17.97
CA THR A 984 42.92 -17.81 17.74
C THR A 984 43.63 -16.76 16.88
N ALA A 985 42.95 -16.23 15.86
CA ALA A 985 43.51 -15.18 14.99
C ALA A 985 43.78 -13.87 15.75
N VAL A 986 42.99 -13.55 16.79
CA VAL A 986 43.16 -12.32 17.56
C VAL A 986 44.27 -12.46 18.62
N ARG A 987 44.50 -13.67 19.15
CA ARG A 987 45.55 -13.94 20.15
C ARG A 987 46.93 -13.47 19.69
N THR A 988 47.27 -13.64 18.41
CA THR A 988 48.55 -13.18 17.82
C THR A 988 48.82 -11.68 18.01
N SER A 989 47.77 -10.85 18.04
CA SER A 989 47.88 -9.39 18.17
C SER A 989 48.01 -8.91 19.63
N GLY A 990 47.64 -9.75 20.61
CA GLY A 990 47.56 -9.39 22.02
C GLY A 990 46.43 -8.40 22.36
N LEU A 991 45.47 -8.19 21.45
CA LEU A 991 44.30 -7.35 21.69
C LEU A 991 43.42 -7.94 22.81
N ALA A 992 42.98 -7.09 23.72
CA ALA A 992 41.98 -7.44 24.73
C ALA A 992 40.59 -7.62 24.10
N ARG A 993 39.73 -8.47 24.69
CA ARG A 993 38.35 -8.66 24.21
C ARG A 993 37.55 -7.35 24.14
N THR A 994 37.81 -6.40 25.04
CA THR A 994 37.18 -5.07 25.06
C THR A 994 37.58 -4.17 23.89
N GLU A 995 38.71 -4.47 23.23
CA GLU A 995 39.22 -3.71 22.08
C GLU A 995 38.61 -4.18 20.76
N ILE A 996 37.95 -5.33 20.74
CA ILE A 996 37.28 -5.90 19.58
C ILE A 996 35.83 -5.40 19.55
N GLY A 997 35.45 -4.72 18.47
CA GLY A 997 34.10 -4.19 18.28
C GLY A 997 33.16 -5.17 17.56
N MET A 998 33.70 -5.98 16.64
CA MET A 998 32.92 -6.97 15.91
C MET A 998 33.83 -8.11 15.47
N MET A 999 33.34 -9.34 15.61
CA MET A 999 33.99 -10.54 15.11
C MET A 999 32.90 -11.45 14.55
N ALA A 1000 33.08 -11.94 13.32
CA ALA A 1000 32.09 -12.76 12.63
C ALA A 1000 32.76 -13.72 11.63
N SER A 1001 32.30 -14.97 11.61
CA SER A 1001 32.68 -16.00 10.64
C SER A 1001 32.21 -15.60 9.23
N LEU A 1002 33.04 -15.83 8.22
CA LEU A 1002 32.68 -15.71 6.81
C LEU A 1002 32.36 -17.07 6.20
N ASP A 1003 33.14 -18.08 6.57
CA ASP A 1003 32.95 -19.46 6.18
C ASP A 1003 33.22 -20.41 7.36
N HIS A 1004 32.90 -21.69 7.19
CA HIS A 1004 33.33 -22.77 8.07
C HIS A 1004 33.32 -24.09 7.29
N ALA A 1005 34.44 -24.80 7.29
CA ALA A 1005 34.59 -26.09 6.62
C ALA A 1005 35.09 -27.16 7.59
N MET A 1006 34.60 -28.38 7.43
CA MET A 1006 34.98 -29.52 8.27
C MET A 1006 35.12 -30.80 7.47
N TRP A 1007 36.07 -31.64 7.86
CA TRP A 1007 36.29 -33.00 7.36
C TRP A 1007 36.32 -33.97 8.54
N PHE A 1008 35.59 -35.07 8.42
CA PHE A 1008 35.44 -36.10 9.45
C PHE A 1008 36.25 -37.33 9.05
N HIS A 1009 37.11 -37.80 9.96
CA HIS A 1009 38.12 -38.83 9.66
C HIS A 1009 37.88 -40.15 10.39
N ALA A 1010 37.27 -40.11 11.58
CA ALA A 1010 37.03 -41.30 12.39
C ALA A 1010 35.79 -41.13 13.30
N PRO A 1011 35.18 -42.24 13.78
CA PRO A 1011 34.08 -42.18 14.75
C PRO A 1011 34.49 -41.51 16.06
N PHE A 1012 33.55 -40.88 16.74
CA PHE A 1012 33.75 -40.24 18.04
C PHE A 1012 32.42 -40.05 18.76
N ARG A 1013 32.50 -39.73 20.04
CA ARG A 1013 31.38 -39.29 20.88
C ARG A 1013 31.59 -37.85 21.30
N ALA A 1014 30.58 -37.01 21.10
CA ALA A 1014 30.64 -35.57 21.41
C ALA A 1014 30.44 -35.26 22.91
N ASP A 1015 29.95 -36.23 23.70
CA ASP A 1015 29.84 -36.19 25.17
C ASP A 1015 31.09 -36.75 25.88
N GLU A 1016 32.10 -37.19 25.12
CA GLU A 1016 33.45 -37.51 25.61
C GLU A 1016 34.41 -36.33 25.39
N TRP A 1017 35.51 -36.29 26.13
CA TRP A 1017 36.53 -35.25 26.00
C TRP A 1017 37.25 -35.31 24.64
N LEU A 1018 37.13 -34.23 23.88
CA LEU A 1018 37.83 -34.01 22.62
C LEU A 1018 38.81 -32.83 22.75
N LEU A 1019 40.02 -32.98 22.21
CA LEU A 1019 41.02 -31.91 22.18
C LEU A 1019 40.95 -31.16 20.85
N TYR A 1020 40.68 -29.86 20.91
CA TYR A 1020 40.73 -28.97 19.76
C TYR A 1020 42.06 -28.21 19.72
N ASP A 1021 42.94 -28.58 18.80
CA ASP A 1021 44.21 -27.92 18.53
C ASP A 1021 44.06 -26.96 17.34
N MET A 1022 44.13 -25.66 17.62
CA MET A 1022 43.84 -24.59 16.65
C MET A 1022 45.07 -23.73 16.41
N ASP A 1023 45.32 -23.35 15.15
CA ASP A 1023 46.39 -22.43 14.76
C ASP A 1023 45.90 -21.37 13.76
N SER A 1024 46.48 -20.16 13.84
CA SER A 1024 46.19 -19.07 12.90
C SER A 1024 47.45 -18.65 12.16
N PRO A 1025 47.61 -19.05 10.88
CA PRO A 1025 48.81 -18.71 10.11
C PRO A 1025 48.87 -17.23 9.73
N ARG A 1026 47.72 -16.53 9.68
CA ARG A 1026 47.67 -15.11 9.31
C ARG A 1026 46.40 -14.41 9.78
N ALA A 1027 46.59 -13.26 10.39
CA ALA A 1027 45.55 -12.25 10.62
C ALA A 1027 46.04 -10.89 10.06
N SER A 1028 45.35 -10.33 9.08
CA SER A 1028 45.71 -9.04 8.48
C SER A 1028 44.52 -8.35 7.83
N SER A 1029 44.54 -7.02 7.77
CA SER A 1029 43.51 -6.20 7.11
C SER A 1029 42.08 -6.48 7.60
N GLY A 1030 41.92 -6.73 8.90
CA GLY A 1030 40.62 -7.03 9.51
C GLY A 1030 40.04 -8.40 9.17
N ARG A 1031 40.86 -9.34 8.69
CA ARG A 1031 40.51 -10.75 8.46
C ARG A 1031 41.51 -11.68 9.11
N GLY A 1032 41.04 -12.84 9.55
CA GLY A 1032 41.87 -13.92 10.11
C GLY A 1032 41.49 -15.26 9.53
N LEU A 1033 42.50 -16.08 9.22
CA LEU A 1033 42.34 -17.48 8.83
C LEU A 1033 42.80 -18.37 9.98
N CYS A 1034 42.01 -19.39 10.30
CA CYS A 1034 42.30 -20.37 11.34
C CYS A 1034 42.11 -21.79 10.82
N PHE A 1035 42.97 -22.70 11.29
CA PHE A 1035 42.88 -24.14 11.08
C PHE A 1035 42.72 -24.84 12.43
N GLY A 1036 41.99 -25.94 12.45
CA GLY A 1036 41.78 -26.72 13.65
C GLY A 1036 41.87 -28.22 13.42
N ARG A 1037 42.37 -28.94 14.42
CA ARG A 1037 42.50 -30.41 14.45
C ARG A 1037 41.85 -30.93 15.73
N ILE A 1038 40.94 -31.88 15.62
CA ILE A 1038 40.17 -32.40 16.75
C ILE A 1038 40.58 -33.84 17.00
N PHE A 1039 41.03 -34.14 18.23
CA PHE A 1039 41.52 -35.45 18.64
C PHE A 1039 40.66 -36.07 19.73
N ARG A 1040 40.56 -37.40 19.72
CA ARG A 1040 40.15 -38.20 20.89
C ARG A 1040 41.28 -38.23 21.92
N ARG A 1041 40.94 -38.59 23.17
CA ARG A 1041 41.90 -38.78 24.27
C ARG A 1041 42.95 -39.86 23.97
N ASP A 1042 42.60 -40.86 23.17
CA ASP A 1042 43.52 -41.93 22.71
C ASP A 1042 44.54 -41.44 21.65
N GLY A 1043 44.44 -40.19 21.21
CA GLY A 1043 45.30 -39.59 20.20
C GLY A 1043 44.76 -39.67 18.78
N THR A 1044 43.63 -40.34 18.53
CA THR A 1044 43.04 -40.48 17.18
C THR A 1044 42.54 -39.13 16.67
N LEU A 1045 42.94 -38.74 15.46
CA LEU A 1045 42.42 -37.53 14.79
C LEU A 1045 41.01 -37.82 14.23
N VAL A 1046 39.99 -37.12 14.73
CA VAL A 1046 38.59 -37.37 14.37
C VAL A 1046 38.01 -36.36 13.39
N ALA A 1047 38.48 -35.11 13.42
CA ALA A 1047 38.05 -34.09 12.47
C ALA A 1047 39.10 -32.99 12.25
N THR A 1048 39.01 -32.32 11.11
CA THR A 1048 39.79 -31.12 10.78
C THR A 1048 38.85 -29.99 10.38
N THR A 1049 39.18 -28.74 10.75
CA THR A 1049 38.37 -27.56 10.47
C THR A 1049 39.20 -26.43 9.84
N ALA A 1050 38.53 -25.56 9.09
CA ALA A 1050 39.08 -24.32 8.53
C ALA A 1050 38.02 -23.22 8.54
N GLN A 1051 38.41 -22.00 8.91
CA GLN A 1051 37.50 -20.86 9.06
C GLN A 1051 38.21 -19.52 8.78
N GLU A 1052 37.63 -18.72 7.88
CA GLU A 1052 37.93 -17.30 7.71
C GLU A 1052 36.89 -16.46 8.47
N GLY A 1053 37.33 -15.36 9.07
CA GLY A 1053 36.42 -14.41 9.70
C GLY A 1053 36.89 -12.96 9.64
N ILE A 1054 35.94 -12.05 9.83
CA ILE A 1054 36.16 -10.61 9.93
C ILE A 1054 36.39 -10.25 11.39
N ILE A 1055 37.40 -9.41 11.64
CA ILE A 1055 37.74 -8.83 12.94
C ILE A 1055 37.79 -7.31 12.78
N ARG A 1056 36.96 -6.59 13.53
CA ARG A 1056 36.97 -5.12 13.59
C ARG A 1056 37.21 -4.65 15.01
N LEU A 1057 38.07 -3.64 15.14
CA LEU A 1057 38.32 -2.94 16.40
C LEU A 1057 37.08 -2.16 16.86
N SER A 1058 36.97 -1.93 18.16
CA SER A 1058 35.93 -1.07 18.74
C SER A 1058 36.10 0.37 18.27
N LEU A 1059 35.02 1.17 18.25
CA LEU A 1059 35.09 2.58 17.84
C LEU A 1059 36.11 3.36 18.65
N ARG A 1060 36.14 3.12 19.98
CA ARG A 1060 37.11 3.73 20.90
C ARG A 1060 38.55 3.41 20.51
N GLU A 1061 38.84 2.16 20.18
CA GLU A 1061 40.18 1.74 19.78
C GLU A 1061 40.56 2.24 18.39
N GLN A 1062 39.60 2.30 17.45
CA GLN A 1062 39.82 2.92 16.14
C GLN A 1062 40.16 4.42 16.26
N GLU A 1063 39.47 5.15 17.15
CA GLU A 1063 39.74 6.56 17.41
C GLU A 1063 41.10 6.78 18.06
N LYS A 1064 41.45 5.97 19.08
CA LYS A 1064 42.76 6.00 19.73
C LYS A 1064 43.89 5.84 18.72
N ARG A 1065 43.83 4.80 17.88
CA ARG A 1065 44.83 4.55 16.84
C ARG A 1065 44.87 5.63 15.77
N ARG A 1066 43.72 6.23 15.41
CA ARG A 1066 43.69 7.40 14.49
C ARG A 1066 44.38 8.62 15.10
N GLN A 1067 44.21 8.86 16.40
CA GLN A 1067 44.87 9.96 17.10
C GLN A 1067 46.39 9.73 17.22
N GLU A 1068 46.81 8.50 17.49
CA GLU A 1068 48.22 8.07 17.50
C GLU A 1068 48.86 8.24 16.11
N ALA A 1069 48.21 7.75 15.06
CA ALA A 1069 48.69 7.92 13.68
C ALA A 1069 48.78 9.40 13.24
N LYS A 1070 47.85 10.26 13.72
CA LYS A 1070 47.91 11.72 13.50
C LYS A 1070 49.03 12.40 14.29
N LYS A 1071 49.48 11.83 15.41
CA LYS A 1071 50.64 12.31 16.17
C LYS A 1071 51.94 11.88 15.48
N GLU A 1072 52.02 10.63 15.01
CA GLU A 1072 53.17 10.12 14.27
C GLU A 1072 53.35 10.79 12.91
N SER A 1073 52.27 11.17 12.20
CA SER A 1073 52.38 11.90 10.93
C SER A 1073 52.76 13.39 11.10
N LYS A 1074 52.88 13.88 12.34
CA LYS A 1074 53.29 15.26 12.67
C LYS A 1074 54.73 15.33 13.20
N ILE A 1075 55.37 14.17 13.41
CA ILE A 1075 56.79 14.00 13.70
C ILE A 1075 57.46 13.66 12.37
#